data_AF-A0AAD5KHV6-F1
#
_entry.id   AF-A0AAD5KHV6-F1
#
_cell.length_a   1.000
_cell.length_b   1.000
_cell.length_c   1.000
_cell.angle_alpha   90.00
_cell.angle_beta   90.00
_cell.angle_gamma   90.00
#
_symmetry.space_group_name_H-M   'P 1'
#
loop_
_entity.id
_entity.type
_entity.pdbx_description
1 polymer ?
#
loop_
_entity_poly.entity_id
_entity_poly.type
_entity_poly.pdbx_seq_one_letter_code
_entity_poly.pdbx_strand_id
1 'polypeptide(L)'
;MSQNPSTPMEYAPDTPMNARTPRAHELSSSLAPSSPAPFYSSAAQTPGSPSRYNRIRRSEFSSTLLGDDVGSPLAYPGTPLRSGLTNTYDSPRTPRASSFVRTPFYNSQAGNSPMTPGYISRNTVSSLGVGAMAPADTQDTDPSLAVRLIWGTTVNIHEVMTSFRTFLNHFKLADRKIRYGQAITADDNEPFYPRLLRKIHDNQGDSVNLDCRNLLSYRGTHKLYDQLVKYPQEVIPLMDHTIKAYYLDLFPEDEMVEQIKIRPFNLESSVNMRELDPQNVDQLVTIKGLMIRSSPIIPDMKEAFFRCLSCEQTMTVQVDRGRIMEPTRCPRESCSSENTMSLVHNRCVFADKQVCRLQETPDVVPDGQTPQTVTLCMYDELVDVAKPGDRLEITGIFRGVPVRVNPRQRTIRALFRTYLDVVHIKRTDNKRLQLDRALRTELGPEQYDETDEIETVNVNEEQEILEVARRPDLYDTLARSLAPSIYELEDVKKGVLLQLFGGTQKVFQRSGSPRFRGEINVLLVGDPGTSKSQLLQYVHKISPRGVYTSGKGSSAVGLTAYITRDPDTRQLVLESGALVLSDGGVCCIDEFDKMSDATRSVLHEVMEQQTISVAKAGIITTLNARTSICACANPTGSRWDPSLSVPQNVNLPPPLLSRFDLLYLILDRVDEDADRQLARHLVTLYMEDQLETAGVDVLGVEKLTKYISYAREKIHPILSEEAGRRLVDLYVELRKQGQDRNEKRVTATTRQLESMIRMSEAHARMRLSDTVEISDVEEASRLLRSAIKDYATDPKTGRIDMDLILMGTGSHERHLQDDLERELHNLINQQDQAQTEWSKLLTTFNAQSSVTIENRQFDEAIRSLEQQGVVRVIGEGRRRMVRRTGTQNEEL
;
A
#
# COMPACT_ATOMS: atom_id res chain seq x y z
N MET A 1 31.06 33.60 50.09
CA MET A 1 32.53 33.77 50.18
C MET A 1 33.19 32.45 49.81
N SER A 2 34.37 32.48 49.18
CA SER A 2 35.13 31.33 48.61
C SER A 2 34.44 30.55 47.47
N GLN A 3 35.11 30.03 46.43
CA GLN A 3 36.48 30.25 45.92
C GLN A 3 36.59 29.76 44.44
N ASN A 4 37.08 30.62 43.53
CA ASN A 4 37.99 30.32 42.40
C ASN A 4 37.56 29.30 41.26
N PRO A 5 38.35 29.07 40.17
CA PRO A 5 38.37 30.00 39.02
C PRO A 5 38.50 29.37 37.59
N SER A 6 38.56 30.26 36.58
CA SER A 6 39.33 30.20 35.30
C SER A 6 39.02 29.15 34.21
N THR A 7 38.43 29.66 33.12
CA THR A 7 38.71 29.28 31.72
C THR A 7 39.80 30.20 31.13
N PRO A 8 40.58 29.74 30.12
CA PRO A 8 41.15 30.64 29.11
C PRO A 8 40.80 30.26 27.67
N MET A 9 40.76 31.27 26.79
CA MET A 9 40.75 31.16 25.32
C MET A 9 42.15 30.82 24.77
N GLU A 10 42.19 30.27 23.56
CA GLU A 10 43.19 30.38 22.45
C GLU A 10 43.08 29.11 21.58
N TYR A 11 43.43 29.03 20.28
CA TYR A 11 43.91 29.98 19.25
C TYR A 11 43.38 29.46 17.89
N ALA A 12 43.26 30.30 16.86
CA ALA A 12 42.97 29.87 15.48
C ALA A 12 44.14 30.22 14.54
N PRO A 13 44.47 29.37 13.54
CA PRO A 13 45.39 29.75 12.47
C PRO A 13 44.79 29.62 11.05
N ASP A 14 44.69 30.78 10.39
CA ASP A 14 44.99 31.10 8.99
C ASP A 14 44.88 30.08 7.84
N THR A 15 44.04 30.44 6.87
CA THR A 15 44.08 29.97 5.47
C THR A 15 45.15 30.69 4.63
N PRO A 16 45.94 29.98 3.79
CA PRO A 16 46.73 30.60 2.72
C PRO A 16 45.99 30.62 1.37
N MET A 17 46.25 31.67 0.58
CA MET A 17 45.72 31.89 -0.77
C MET A 17 46.79 31.66 -1.86
N ASN A 18 46.35 31.26 -3.06
CA ASN A 18 47.03 31.38 -4.36
C ASN A 18 48.43 30.74 -4.56
N ALA A 19 48.44 29.67 -5.38
CA ALA A 19 49.54 29.40 -6.31
C ALA A 19 48.97 29.00 -7.69
N ARG A 20 49.42 29.67 -8.75
CA ARG A 20 49.06 29.38 -10.16
C ARG A 20 50.13 28.51 -10.80
N THR A 21 49.74 27.56 -11.65
CA THR A 21 50.60 26.94 -12.67
C THR A 21 49.88 26.90 -14.03
N PRO A 22 50.60 26.82 -15.17
CA PRO A 22 50.18 27.51 -16.39
C PRO A 22 49.51 26.65 -17.48
N ARG A 23 48.87 27.34 -18.43
CA ARG A 23 48.40 26.78 -19.71
C ARG A 23 49.57 26.43 -20.64
N ALA A 24 49.39 25.38 -21.43
CA ALA A 24 49.93 25.27 -22.79
C ALA A 24 48.78 25.01 -23.78
N HIS A 25 48.92 25.48 -25.01
CA HIS A 25 47.93 25.34 -26.09
C HIS A 25 48.06 23.99 -26.81
N GLU A 26 46.97 23.50 -27.41
CA GLU A 26 46.92 23.24 -28.86
C GLU A 26 45.49 23.04 -29.39
N LEU A 27 45.31 23.26 -30.70
CA LEU A 27 44.02 23.27 -31.44
C LEU A 27 44.13 22.37 -32.68
N SER A 28 43.20 21.42 -32.86
CA SER A 28 42.72 20.82 -34.14
C SER A 28 41.90 19.56 -33.81
N SER A 29 40.59 19.51 -34.02
CA SER A 29 39.83 19.39 -35.28
C SER A 29 39.84 17.99 -35.93
N SER A 30 38.81 17.21 -35.61
CA SER A 30 38.01 16.32 -36.51
C SER A 30 38.70 15.43 -37.57
N LEU A 31 38.43 14.12 -37.51
CA LEU A 31 37.69 13.38 -38.58
C LEU A 31 37.34 11.93 -38.15
N ALA A 32 36.50 11.26 -38.96
CA ALA A 32 35.66 10.12 -38.60
C ALA A 32 36.27 8.71 -38.91
N PRO A 33 35.62 7.57 -38.52
CA PRO A 33 36.23 6.24 -38.53
C PRO A 33 35.81 5.33 -39.70
N SER A 34 36.56 4.24 -39.94
CA SER A 34 36.08 3.05 -40.65
C SER A 34 36.92 1.78 -40.40
N SER A 35 36.25 0.63 -40.37
CA SER A 35 36.79 -0.74 -40.24
C SER A 35 37.42 -1.29 -41.53
N PRO A 36 38.15 -2.43 -41.50
CA PRO A 36 37.58 -3.64 -42.14
C PRO A 36 37.97 -5.01 -41.51
N ALA A 37 37.25 -6.08 -41.90
CA ALA A 37 37.60 -7.52 -41.76
C ALA A 37 38.18 -8.07 -43.12
N PRO A 38 38.55 -9.37 -43.37
CA PRO A 38 37.65 -10.56 -43.25
C PRO A 38 38.24 -12.03 -43.17
N PHE A 39 37.35 -13.05 -43.04
CA PHE A 39 37.45 -14.52 -43.35
C PHE A 39 38.45 -15.44 -42.56
N TYR A 40 38.29 -16.78 -42.40
CA TYR A 40 37.50 -17.84 -43.10
C TYR A 40 37.22 -19.13 -42.24
N SER A 41 36.09 -19.83 -42.48
CA SER A 41 35.82 -21.31 -42.27
C SER A 41 35.84 -21.92 -40.84
N SER A 42 35.14 -23.02 -40.50
CA SER A 42 34.55 -24.12 -41.30
C SER A 42 33.28 -24.76 -40.66
N ALA A 43 32.54 -25.58 -41.41
CA ALA A 43 31.42 -26.42 -40.95
C ALA A 43 31.38 -27.77 -41.70
N ALA A 44 30.76 -28.79 -41.12
CA ALA A 44 30.72 -30.16 -41.66
C ALA A 44 29.33 -30.61 -42.14
N GLN A 45 29.36 -31.45 -43.18
CA GLN A 45 28.29 -32.09 -43.98
C GLN A 45 27.28 -32.91 -43.13
N THR A 46 26.06 -33.28 -43.56
CA THR A 46 25.59 -33.83 -44.86
C THR A 46 24.05 -33.65 -45.06
N PRO A 47 23.47 -33.95 -46.26
CA PRO A 47 22.11 -33.50 -46.64
C PRO A 47 21.02 -34.60 -46.80
N GLY A 48 19.75 -34.19 -46.91
CA GLY A 48 18.64 -35.06 -47.33
C GLY A 48 17.36 -34.31 -47.74
N SER A 49 16.88 -34.56 -48.97
CA SER A 49 15.58 -34.13 -49.54
C SER A 49 15.07 -35.27 -50.45
N PRO A 50 13.79 -35.38 -50.91
CA PRO A 50 13.04 -34.34 -51.62
C PRO A 50 11.51 -34.34 -51.41
N SER A 51 10.77 -33.74 -52.36
CA SER A 51 9.39 -33.25 -52.28
C SER A 51 8.29 -34.15 -52.86
N ARG A 52 7.02 -33.89 -52.47
CA ARG A 52 5.90 -33.40 -53.33
C ARG A 52 4.51 -33.52 -52.67
N TYR A 53 3.74 -32.44 -52.60
CA TYR A 53 2.57 -32.20 -53.49
C TYR A 53 1.96 -30.79 -53.30
N ASN A 54 1.31 -30.26 -54.35
CA ASN A 54 0.84 -28.87 -54.47
C ASN A 54 -0.66 -28.67 -54.16
N ARG A 55 -1.00 -27.53 -53.53
CA ARG A 55 -2.03 -26.52 -53.94
C ARG A 55 -2.06 -25.40 -52.88
N ILE A 56 -1.53 -24.18 -53.09
CA ILE A 56 -1.91 -23.07 -53.99
C ILE A 56 -3.03 -22.16 -53.42
N ARG A 57 -2.58 -21.01 -52.86
CA ARG A 57 -3.06 -19.59 -53.00
C ARG A 57 -4.47 -19.20 -52.49
N ARG A 58 -4.81 -17.96 -52.08
CA ARG A 58 -4.16 -16.61 -51.91
C ARG A 58 -5.06 -15.78 -50.92
N SER A 59 -4.84 -14.54 -50.45
CA SER A 59 -3.78 -13.49 -50.48
C SER A 59 -4.03 -12.54 -49.28
N GLU A 60 -3.06 -12.17 -48.45
CA GLU A 60 -2.15 -10.98 -48.52
C GLU A 60 -2.75 -9.61 -48.13
N PHE A 61 -1.93 -8.81 -47.42
CA PHE A 61 -1.99 -7.35 -47.17
C PHE A 61 -3.02 -6.80 -46.14
N SER A 62 -2.69 -5.81 -45.29
CA SER A 62 -1.42 -5.07 -45.11
C SER A 62 -1.22 -4.57 -43.67
N SER A 63 0.03 -4.46 -43.23
CA SER A 63 0.42 -3.81 -41.97
C SER A 63 1.81 -3.18 -42.09
N THR A 64 1.89 -1.87 -42.35
CA THR A 64 3.15 -1.10 -42.30
C THR A 64 2.92 0.38 -41.97
N LEU A 65 3.90 0.92 -41.22
CA LEU A 65 4.47 2.29 -41.22
C LEU A 65 4.30 3.17 -39.95
N LEU A 66 5.43 3.25 -39.22
CA LEU A 66 6.06 4.45 -38.62
C LEU A 66 5.34 5.13 -37.44
N GLY A 67 6.02 5.74 -36.47
CA GLY A 67 7.46 5.95 -36.26
C GLY A 67 7.66 7.15 -35.31
N ASP A 68 8.65 7.11 -34.42
CA ASP A 68 8.93 8.22 -33.47
C ASP A 68 9.36 9.51 -34.19
N ASP A 69 8.96 10.68 -33.68
CA ASP A 69 9.91 11.78 -33.46
C ASP A 69 9.35 12.94 -32.60
N VAL A 70 10.27 13.73 -32.04
CA VAL A 70 10.03 14.81 -31.06
C VAL A 70 10.28 16.20 -31.66
N GLY A 71 9.41 17.17 -31.35
CA GLY A 71 9.80 18.59 -31.30
C GLY A 71 9.29 19.53 -32.40
N SER A 72 8.52 20.55 -31.99
CA SER A 72 8.22 21.77 -32.76
C SER A 72 9.46 22.70 -32.83
N PRO A 73 9.58 23.69 -33.76
CA PRO A 73 8.75 24.90 -33.66
C PRO A 73 8.43 25.72 -34.95
N LEU A 74 7.41 26.59 -34.83
CA LEU A 74 7.23 27.94 -35.44
C LEU A 74 7.54 28.21 -36.94
N ALA A 75 6.50 28.54 -37.74
CA ALA A 75 6.35 29.82 -38.46
C ALA A 75 5.06 29.89 -39.34
N TYR A 76 4.39 31.05 -39.39
CA TYR A 76 3.47 31.47 -40.47
C TYR A 76 4.30 31.85 -41.72
N PRO A 77 3.82 31.67 -42.98
CA PRO A 77 2.66 32.39 -43.57
C PRO A 77 1.78 31.46 -44.46
N GLY A 78 0.78 31.86 -45.25
CA GLY A 78 0.12 33.14 -45.55
C GLY A 78 -0.78 32.94 -46.79
N THR A 79 -1.93 33.61 -46.85
CA THR A 79 -2.86 33.52 -48.00
C THR A 79 -2.27 34.09 -49.29
N PRO A 80 -2.72 33.61 -50.46
CA PRO A 80 -3.23 34.58 -51.43
C PRO A 80 -4.51 34.18 -52.18
N LEU A 81 -5.41 35.17 -52.22
CA LEU A 81 -6.12 35.70 -53.39
C LEU A 81 -7.27 34.94 -54.08
N ARG A 82 -8.22 35.80 -54.46
CA ARG A 82 -9.61 35.60 -54.90
C ARG A 82 -9.76 36.16 -56.30
N SER A 83 -10.28 35.37 -57.25
CA SER A 83 -10.96 35.78 -58.50
C SER A 83 -11.36 34.49 -59.27
N GLY A 84 -12.49 34.33 -59.97
CA GLY A 84 -13.67 35.16 -60.16
C GLY A 84 -14.36 34.84 -61.51
N LEU A 85 -15.69 34.63 -61.52
CA LEU A 85 -16.59 34.47 -62.71
C LEU A 85 -16.41 33.15 -63.52
N THR A 86 -17.41 32.50 -64.17
CA THR A 86 -18.89 32.66 -64.27
C THR A 86 -19.55 31.36 -64.81
N ASN A 87 -20.82 31.10 -64.44
CA ASN A 87 -21.89 30.31 -65.11
C ASN A 87 -21.53 29.04 -65.94
N THR A 88 -22.16 27.88 -65.70
CA THR A 88 -23.55 27.62 -66.14
C THR A 88 -24.15 26.33 -65.53
N TYR A 89 -25.49 26.24 -65.55
CA TYR A 89 -26.39 25.08 -65.34
C TYR A 89 -25.75 23.68 -65.24
N ASP A 90 -26.09 22.85 -64.25
CA ASP A 90 -27.37 22.14 -64.31
C ASP A 90 -27.95 21.68 -62.95
N SER A 91 -29.24 21.36 -62.93
CA SER A 91 -29.91 20.67 -61.81
C SER A 91 -31.23 20.05 -62.28
N PRO A 92 -31.43 18.75 -62.03
CA PRO A 92 -32.75 18.36 -61.53
C PRO A 92 -32.77 17.26 -60.44
N ARG A 93 -33.75 17.46 -59.53
CA ARG A 93 -34.63 16.45 -58.91
C ARG A 93 -34.10 15.55 -57.78
N THR A 94 -34.58 15.88 -56.58
CA THR A 94 -35.09 14.91 -55.61
C THR A 94 -36.40 14.26 -56.08
N PRO A 95 -36.83 13.17 -55.43
CA PRO A 95 -38.24 12.92 -55.18
C PRO A 95 -38.59 12.96 -53.67
N ARG A 96 -39.75 13.58 -53.35
CA ARG A 96 -40.56 13.34 -52.13
C ARG A 96 -41.43 12.08 -52.37
N ALA A 97 -42.25 11.51 -51.47
CA ALA A 97 -42.84 11.91 -50.18
C ALA A 97 -43.17 10.63 -49.36
N SER A 98 -43.48 10.69 -48.06
CA SER A 98 -44.83 10.93 -47.49
C SER A 98 -44.69 10.94 -45.95
N SER A 99 -45.24 11.82 -45.11
CA SER A 99 -46.53 12.52 -44.99
C SER A 99 -47.58 11.79 -44.14
N PHE A 100 -47.81 12.29 -42.92
CA PHE A 100 -49.10 12.20 -42.22
C PHE A 100 -49.51 13.58 -41.69
N VAL A 101 -50.83 13.80 -41.61
CA VAL A 101 -51.55 15.08 -41.45
C VAL A 101 -52.39 14.96 -40.16
N ARG A 102 -52.36 15.85 -39.15
CA ARG A 102 -52.72 17.28 -39.00
C ARG A 102 -54.24 17.56 -38.90
N THR A 103 -54.57 18.73 -38.33
CA THR A 103 -55.82 19.54 -38.45
C THR A 103 -56.77 19.55 -37.19
N PRO A 104 -57.76 20.46 -37.07
CA PRO A 104 -57.58 21.70 -36.26
C PRO A 104 -58.85 22.20 -35.50
N PHE A 105 -58.78 23.27 -34.70
CA PHE A 105 -59.93 24.17 -34.31
C PHE A 105 -59.34 25.42 -33.60
N TYR A 106 -59.97 26.60 -33.50
CA TYR A 106 -60.79 27.42 -34.42
C TYR A 106 -60.68 28.89 -33.92
N ASN A 107 -61.10 29.90 -34.70
CA ASN A 107 -60.93 31.31 -34.33
C ASN A 107 -62.27 32.07 -34.37
N SER A 108 -62.58 32.85 -33.33
CA SER A 108 -63.67 33.85 -33.35
C SER A 108 -63.44 34.95 -32.29
N GLN A 109 -63.46 36.21 -32.71
CA GLN A 109 -63.29 37.39 -31.86
C GLN A 109 -64.62 37.86 -31.26
N ALA A 110 -64.59 38.36 -30.02
CA ALA A 110 -65.27 39.59 -29.58
C ALA A 110 -64.70 40.02 -28.21
N GLY A 111 -64.51 41.31 -27.98
CA GLY A 111 -63.71 41.81 -26.87
C GLY A 111 -64.46 42.02 -25.54
N ASN A 112 -63.69 42.01 -24.44
CA ASN A 112 -63.62 43.16 -23.56
C ASN A 112 -62.27 43.22 -22.82
N SER A 113 -61.82 44.44 -22.49
CA SER A 113 -60.45 44.78 -22.09
C SER A 113 -60.14 44.55 -20.59
N PRO A 114 -58.85 44.54 -20.18
CA PRO A 114 -58.40 43.83 -18.97
C PRO A 114 -58.13 44.72 -17.75
N MET A 115 -57.91 44.06 -16.59
CA MET A 115 -57.24 44.62 -15.41
C MET A 115 -56.08 43.72 -14.98
N THR A 116 -54.91 44.33 -14.79
CA THR A 116 -53.64 43.69 -14.42
C THR A 116 -53.48 43.52 -12.90
N PRO A 117 -53.01 42.36 -12.40
CA PRO A 117 -52.35 42.26 -11.10
C PRO A 117 -50.87 42.60 -11.24
N GLY A 118 -50.38 43.53 -10.40
CA GLY A 118 -48.98 43.95 -10.37
C GLY A 118 -48.07 43.03 -9.54
N TYR A 119 -46.76 43.17 -9.78
CA TYR A 119 -45.69 42.59 -8.95
C TYR A 119 -45.77 43.11 -7.50
N ILE A 120 -45.56 42.24 -6.51
CA ILE A 120 -45.08 42.64 -5.17
C ILE A 120 -43.95 41.69 -4.74
N SER A 121 -42.87 42.29 -4.25
CA SER A 121 -41.62 41.65 -3.84
C SER A 121 -41.69 40.96 -2.47
N ARG A 122 -40.67 40.15 -2.18
CA ARG A 122 -40.45 39.49 -0.88
C ARG A 122 -39.56 40.32 0.05
N ASN A 123 -39.64 40.01 1.35
CA ASN A 123 -38.84 40.51 2.50
C ASN A 123 -39.27 41.92 2.98
N THR A 124 -39.20 42.28 4.28
CA THR A 124 -38.39 41.74 5.40
C THR A 124 -39.16 41.51 6.73
N VAL A 125 -38.45 40.87 7.67
CA VAL A 125 -38.82 40.50 9.04
C VAL A 125 -39.22 41.69 9.94
N SER A 126 -40.15 41.46 10.88
CA SER A 126 -40.18 42.15 12.17
C SER A 126 -40.63 41.17 13.27
N SER A 127 -40.11 41.37 14.48
CA SER A 127 -40.14 40.42 15.61
C SER A 127 -41.09 40.85 16.74
N LEU A 128 -41.30 39.94 17.69
CA LEU A 128 -41.90 40.09 19.03
C LEU A 128 -43.44 40.06 19.15
N GLY A 129 -43.92 39.13 19.98
CA GLY A 129 -45.33 38.96 20.33
C GLY A 129 -45.61 37.67 21.12
N VAL A 130 -44.94 37.47 22.27
CA VAL A 130 -45.22 36.32 23.17
C VAL A 130 -46.65 36.42 23.71
N GLY A 131 -47.47 35.38 23.55
CA GLY A 131 -48.86 35.40 24.00
C GLY A 131 -49.60 34.06 23.97
N ALA A 132 -49.61 33.39 25.13
CA ALA A 132 -50.59 32.39 25.60
C ALA A 132 -50.82 31.09 24.79
N MET A 133 -50.64 29.95 25.47
CA MET A 133 -51.21 28.66 25.07
C MET A 133 -52.74 28.66 25.26
N ALA A 134 -53.46 28.11 24.28
CA ALA A 134 -54.82 27.59 24.42
C ALA A 134 -54.94 26.31 23.56
N PRO A 135 -55.81 25.34 23.90
CA PRO A 135 -55.60 23.94 23.56
C PRO A 135 -56.06 23.53 22.16
N ALA A 136 -55.76 22.28 21.82
CA ALA A 136 -56.10 21.65 20.55
C ALA A 136 -57.61 21.64 20.27
N ASP A 137 -58.02 22.43 19.28
CA ASP A 137 -59.21 22.17 18.48
C ASP A 137 -58.78 21.68 17.09
N THR A 138 -59.53 20.69 16.59
CA THR A 138 -59.33 20.08 15.28
C THR A 138 -59.49 21.10 14.15
N GLN A 139 -58.39 21.61 13.61
CA GLN A 139 -58.40 22.31 12.33
C GLN A 139 -58.38 21.30 11.20
N ASP A 140 -59.36 21.42 10.30
CA ASP A 140 -59.47 20.62 9.09
C ASP A 140 -58.16 20.71 8.28
N THR A 141 -57.48 19.57 8.15
CA THR A 141 -56.34 19.46 7.24
C THR A 141 -56.90 19.38 5.82
N ASP A 142 -56.71 20.45 5.04
CA ASP A 142 -57.06 20.46 3.62
C ASP A 142 -56.53 19.19 2.93
N PRO A 143 -57.39 18.38 2.29
CA PRO A 143 -56.95 17.13 1.66
C PRO A 143 -55.98 17.35 0.48
N SER A 144 -55.87 18.58 -0.02
CA SER A 144 -54.88 19.02 -1.01
C SER A 144 -53.47 19.25 -0.42
N LEU A 145 -53.34 19.50 0.89
CA LEU A 145 -52.04 19.62 1.57
C LEU A 145 -51.51 18.25 2.06
N ALA A 146 -52.41 17.30 2.35
CA ALA A 146 -52.05 15.97 2.85
C ALA A 146 -51.25 15.09 1.85
N VAL A 147 -51.30 15.40 0.54
CA VAL A 147 -50.66 14.61 -0.52
C VAL A 147 -49.67 15.47 -1.32
N ARG A 148 -48.61 15.93 -0.66
CA ARG A 148 -47.51 16.66 -1.30
C ARG A 148 -46.46 15.70 -1.86
N LEU A 149 -46.74 15.21 -3.07
CA LEU A 149 -45.84 14.37 -3.86
C LEU A 149 -44.79 15.20 -4.61
N ILE A 150 -43.57 14.69 -4.71
CA ILE A 150 -42.49 15.30 -5.52
C ILE A 150 -42.64 14.86 -6.98
N TRP A 151 -42.61 15.81 -7.92
CA TRP A 151 -42.77 15.51 -9.35
C TRP A 151 -41.68 14.56 -9.86
N GLY A 152 -42.08 13.45 -10.47
CA GLY A 152 -41.18 12.40 -10.96
C GLY A 152 -40.85 11.30 -9.95
N THR A 153 -41.36 11.38 -8.72
CA THR A 153 -41.23 10.32 -7.71
C THR A 153 -42.60 9.94 -7.13
N THR A 154 -42.64 8.85 -6.36
CA THR A 154 -43.82 8.40 -5.60
C THR A 154 -43.73 8.77 -4.12
N VAL A 155 -42.84 9.71 -3.76
CA VAL A 155 -42.50 10.04 -2.37
C VAL A 155 -43.43 11.15 -1.85
N ASN A 156 -44.16 10.87 -0.78
CA ASN A 156 -44.93 11.88 -0.03
C ASN A 156 -44.08 12.43 1.12
N ILE A 157 -43.86 13.75 1.12
CA ILE A 157 -43.01 14.44 2.09
C ILE A 157 -43.47 14.19 3.53
N HIS A 158 -44.78 14.30 3.81
CA HIS A 158 -45.31 14.15 5.16
C HIS A 158 -45.21 12.70 5.67
N GLU A 159 -45.43 11.69 4.81
CA GLU A 159 -45.30 10.27 5.18
C GLU A 159 -43.85 9.93 5.56
N VAL A 160 -42.87 10.41 4.78
CA VAL A 160 -41.43 10.24 5.06
C VAL A 160 -41.07 10.88 6.41
N MET A 161 -41.46 12.14 6.61
CA MET A 161 -41.10 12.87 7.83
C MET A 161 -41.68 12.23 9.09
N THR A 162 -42.96 11.83 9.06
CA THR A 162 -43.62 11.18 10.20
C THR A 162 -43.06 9.78 10.45
N SER A 163 -42.78 9.00 9.41
CA SER A 163 -42.21 7.65 9.54
C SER A 163 -40.82 7.68 10.17
N PHE A 164 -39.97 8.61 9.72
CA PHE A 164 -38.62 8.76 10.24
C PHE A 164 -38.60 9.32 11.68
N ARG A 165 -39.42 10.33 12.00
CA ARG A 165 -39.59 10.81 13.38
C ARG A 165 -40.10 9.71 14.32
N THR A 166 -41.02 8.85 13.85
CA THR A 166 -41.49 7.70 14.62
C THR A 166 -40.37 6.70 14.89
N PHE A 167 -39.51 6.44 13.89
CA PHE A 167 -38.33 5.59 14.02
C PHE A 167 -37.32 6.12 15.04
N LEU A 168 -36.96 7.41 15.00
CA LEU A 168 -36.04 8.03 15.97
C LEU A 168 -36.50 7.85 17.44
N ASN A 169 -37.81 7.93 17.68
CA ASN A 169 -38.39 7.79 19.02
C ASN A 169 -38.48 6.34 19.52
N HIS A 170 -38.80 5.39 18.63
CA HIS A 170 -39.19 4.03 19.02
C HIS A 170 -38.11 2.96 18.75
N PHE A 171 -37.06 3.27 17.98
CA PHE A 171 -36.05 2.29 17.63
C PHE A 171 -35.21 1.85 18.84
N LYS A 172 -35.19 0.53 19.07
CA LYS A 172 -34.43 -0.14 20.14
C LYS A 172 -33.36 -1.06 19.54
N LEU A 173 -32.24 -1.21 20.24
CA LEU A 173 -31.16 -2.10 19.79
C LEU A 173 -31.61 -3.58 19.79
N ALA A 174 -32.61 -3.92 20.61
CA ALA A 174 -33.28 -5.21 20.62
C ALA A 174 -33.85 -5.61 19.24
N ASP A 175 -34.44 -4.69 18.47
CA ASP A 175 -35.04 -5.00 17.15
C ASP A 175 -33.99 -5.45 16.13
N ARG A 176 -32.79 -4.86 16.20
CA ARG A 176 -31.61 -5.29 15.43
C ARG A 176 -31.14 -6.67 15.88
N LYS A 177 -30.96 -6.89 17.19
CA LYS A 177 -30.48 -8.17 17.75
C LYS A 177 -31.43 -9.34 17.44
N ILE A 178 -32.75 -9.12 17.50
CA ILE A 178 -33.78 -10.11 17.13
C ILE A 178 -33.64 -10.53 15.66
N ARG A 179 -33.44 -9.58 14.73
CA ARG A 179 -33.30 -9.89 13.28
C ARG A 179 -32.02 -10.66 12.96
N TYR A 180 -30.93 -10.41 13.69
CA TYR A 180 -29.63 -11.07 13.48
C TYR A 180 -29.35 -12.24 14.44
N GLY A 181 -30.33 -12.67 15.24
CA GLY A 181 -30.22 -13.85 16.11
C GLY A 181 -29.25 -13.71 17.30
N GLN A 182 -28.99 -12.49 17.76
CA GLN A 182 -28.05 -12.21 18.85
C GLN A 182 -28.73 -12.21 20.23
N ALA A 183 -27.97 -12.56 21.27
CA ALA A 183 -28.46 -12.57 22.65
C ALA A 183 -28.87 -11.16 23.13
N ILE A 184 -30.02 -11.08 23.78
CA ILE A 184 -30.63 -9.83 24.26
C ILE A 184 -30.12 -9.53 25.67
N THR A 185 -29.60 -8.32 25.87
CA THR A 185 -29.20 -7.74 27.15
C THR A 185 -30.23 -6.72 27.63
N ALA A 186 -30.37 -6.51 28.95
CA ALA A 186 -31.43 -5.67 29.51
C ALA A 186 -31.41 -4.22 28.98
N ASP A 187 -30.21 -3.67 28.82
CA ASP A 187 -29.94 -2.30 28.36
C ASP A 187 -30.34 -2.04 26.89
N ASP A 188 -30.57 -3.10 26.09
CA ASP A 188 -30.95 -2.98 24.66
C ASP A 188 -32.37 -2.45 24.44
N ASN A 189 -33.16 -2.33 25.51
CA ASN A 189 -34.56 -1.94 25.47
C ASN A 189 -34.79 -0.43 25.55
N GLU A 190 -33.74 0.37 25.75
CA GLU A 190 -33.80 1.84 25.68
C GLU A 190 -33.78 2.35 24.23
N PRO A 191 -34.38 3.51 23.94
CA PRO A 191 -34.33 4.09 22.59
C PRO A 191 -32.92 4.60 22.27
N PHE A 192 -32.37 4.15 21.13
CA PHE A 192 -30.96 4.36 20.79
C PHE A 192 -30.64 5.79 20.31
N TYR A 193 -31.42 6.33 19.38
CA TYR A 193 -31.16 7.65 18.77
C TYR A 193 -31.23 8.85 19.74
N PRO A 194 -32.10 8.89 20.76
CA PRO A 194 -32.06 9.97 21.76
C PRO A 194 -30.75 9.99 22.56
N ARG A 195 -30.17 8.82 22.87
CA ARG A 195 -28.86 8.70 23.54
C ARG A 195 -27.72 9.10 22.60
N LEU A 196 -27.82 8.73 21.33
CA LEU A 196 -26.87 9.15 20.29
C LEU A 196 -26.84 10.68 20.15
N LEU A 197 -28.01 11.33 20.06
CA LEU A 197 -28.08 12.79 19.91
C LEU A 197 -27.59 13.55 21.14
N ARG A 198 -27.74 13.00 22.36
CA ARG A 198 -27.10 13.57 23.56
C ARG A 198 -25.58 13.50 23.48
N LYS A 199 -25.01 12.34 23.14
CA LYS A 199 -23.56 12.20 22.89
C LYS A 199 -23.06 13.21 21.84
N ILE A 200 -23.82 13.39 20.75
CA ILE A 200 -23.46 14.30 19.67
C ILE A 200 -23.52 15.76 20.13
N HIS A 201 -24.50 16.12 20.96
CA HIS A 201 -24.56 17.43 21.63
C HIS A 201 -23.37 17.64 22.58
N ASP A 202 -23.08 16.68 23.46
CA ASP A 202 -21.94 16.71 24.39
C ASP A 202 -20.59 16.87 23.65
N ASN A 203 -20.46 16.26 22.47
CA ASN A 203 -19.28 16.31 21.60
C ASN A 203 -19.28 17.49 20.60
N GLN A 204 -20.36 18.28 20.51
CA GLN A 204 -20.57 19.33 19.49
C GLN A 204 -20.36 18.84 18.03
N GLY A 205 -20.91 17.67 17.68
CA GLY A 205 -20.76 17.07 16.35
C GLY A 205 -21.86 17.44 15.35
N ASP A 206 -21.50 17.87 14.14
CA ASP A 206 -22.45 18.29 13.10
C ASP A 206 -22.95 17.16 12.17
N SER A 207 -22.54 15.90 12.38
CA SER A 207 -22.94 14.78 11.51
C SER A 207 -23.47 13.57 12.28
N VAL A 208 -24.58 13.01 11.80
CA VAL A 208 -25.23 11.83 12.35
C VAL A 208 -25.02 10.64 11.40
N ASN A 209 -24.19 9.69 11.81
CA ASN A 209 -23.99 8.44 11.08
C ASN A 209 -25.19 7.50 11.30
N LEU A 210 -25.87 7.12 10.22
CA LEU A 210 -27.09 6.33 10.24
C LEU A 210 -26.89 4.97 9.56
N ASP A 211 -26.85 3.88 10.33
CA ASP A 211 -26.76 2.53 9.75
C ASP A 211 -28.09 2.14 9.08
N CYS A 212 -28.06 1.92 7.77
CA CYS A 212 -29.21 1.48 6.98
C CYS A 212 -29.82 0.16 7.49
N ARG A 213 -29.03 -0.70 8.15
CA ARG A 213 -29.54 -1.94 8.78
C ARG A 213 -30.52 -1.65 9.92
N ASN A 214 -30.37 -0.52 10.62
CA ASN A 214 -31.31 -0.11 11.67
C ASN A 214 -32.68 0.23 11.05
N LEU A 215 -32.70 1.06 10.00
CA LEU A 215 -33.91 1.41 9.24
C LEU A 215 -34.62 0.16 8.68
N LEU A 216 -33.86 -0.83 8.21
CA LEU A 216 -34.37 -2.09 7.69
C LEU A 216 -35.00 -2.97 8.79
N SER A 217 -34.43 -2.98 9.99
CA SER A 217 -34.90 -3.83 11.11
C SER A 217 -36.27 -3.40 11.68
N TYR A 218 -36.57 -2.10 11.68
CA TYR A 218 -37.85 -1.59 12.14
C TYR A 218 -38.95 -1.75 11.06
N ARG A 219 -40.02 -2.49 11.39
CA ARG A 219 -41.04 -2.90 10.40
C ARG A 219 -41.79 -1.73 9.76
N GLY A 220 -41.89 -0.58 10.44
CA GLY A 220 -42.54 0.62 9.89
C GLY A 220 -41.75 1.34 8.80
N THR A 221 -40.43 1.13 8.71
CA THR A 221 -39.53 1.91 7.83
C THR A 221 -39.04 1.17 6.58
N HIS A 222 -39.52 -0.05 6.29
CA HIS A 222 -39.11 -0.75 5.06
C HIS A 222 -39.40 0.08 3.79
N LYS A 223 -40.58 0.71 3.70
CA LYS A 223 -40.92 1.61 2.59
C LYS A 223 -39.94 2.80 2.49
N LEU A 224 -39.53 3.35 3.64
CA LEU A 224 -38.61 4.48 3.71
C LEU A 224 -37.21 4.07 3.26
N TYR A 225 -36.77 2.84 3.59
CA TYR A 225 -35.53 2.27 3.07
C TYR A 225 -35.59 2.12 1.54
N ASP A 226 -36.64 1.50 0.99
CA ASP A 226 -36.81 1.36 -0.47
C ASP A 226 -36.83 2.71 -1.20
N GLN A 227 -37.39 3.75 -0.58
CA GLN A 227 -37.39 5.13 -1.08
C GLN A 227 -36.01 5.79 -0.96
N LEU A 228 -35.26 5.57 0.13
CA LEU A 228 -33.90 6.08 0.32
C LEU A 228 -32.92 5.51 -0.71
N VAL A 229 -33.03 4.22 -1.06
CA VAL A 229 -32.18 3.59 -2.09
C VAL A 229 -32.45 4.19 -3.47
N LYS A 230 -33.72 4.38 -3.83
CA LYS A 230 -34.14 4.82 -5.17
C LYS A 230 -34.09 6.33 -5.38
N TYR A 231 -34.32 7.12 -4.33
CA TYR A 231 -34.43 8.58 -4.40
C TYR A 231 -33.62 9.29 -3.30
N PRO A 232 -32.32 8.97 -3.11
CA PRO A 232 -31.52 9.53 -2.01
C PRO A 232 -31.43 11.07 -2.05
N GLN A 233 -31.43 11.68 -3.23
CA GLN A 233 -31.29 13.14 -3.41
C GLN A 233 -32.45 13.93 -2.80
N GLU A 234 -33.66 13.36 -2.75
CA GLU A 234 -34.84 14.01 -2.16
C GLU A 234 -35.08 13.52 -0.72
N VAL A 235 -34.75 12.26 -0.40
CA VAL A 235 -34.98 11.69 0.93
C VAL A 235 -33.97 12.18 1.96
N ILE A 236 -32.68 12.33 1.62
CA ILE A 236 -31.66 12.78 2.58
C ILE A 236 -31.97 14.19 3.15
N PRO A 237 -32.27 15.23 2.33
CA PRO A 237 -32.63 16.55 2.87
C PRO A 237 -33.91 16.56 3.72
N LEU A 238 -34.86 15.66 3.43
CA LEU A 238 -36.04 15.49 4.28
C LEU A 238 -35.68 14.87 5.63
N MET A 239 -34.77 13.88 5.65
CA MET A 239 -34.24 13.33 6.89
C MET A 239 -33.48 14.40 7.69
N ASP A 240 -32.59 15.19 7.05
CA ASP A 240 -31.83 16.27 7.70
C ASP A 240 -32.77 17.27 8.38
N HIS A 241 -33.83 17.70 7.68
CA HIS A 241 -34.85 18.59 8.24
C HIS A 241 -35.57 17.97 9.45
N THR A 242 -35.87 16.67 9.42
CA THR A 242 -36.50 15.99 10.56
C THR A 242 -35.57 15.78 11.75
N ILE A 243 -34.27 15.52 11.55
CA ILE A 243 -33.32 15.51 12.68
C ILE A 243 -33.19 16.91 13.26
N LYS A 244 -33.09 17.96 12.44
CA LYS A 244 -33.04 19.33 12.96
C LYS A 244 -34.27 19.67 13.80
N ALA A 245 -35.47 19.32 13.32
CA ALA A 245 -36.70 19.51 14.10
C ALA A 245 -36.69 18.69 15.42
N TYR A 246 -36.23 17.44 15.37
CA TYR A 246 -36.18 16.57 16.53
C TYR A 246 -35.08 16.96 17.55
N TYR A 247 -33.96 17.50 17.09
CA TYR A 247 -32.90 18.03 17.93
C TYR A 247 -33.38 19.27 18.70
N LEU A 248 -34.08 20.19 18.03
CA LEU A 248 -34.70 21.36 18.68
C LEU A 248 -35.78 20.97 19.71
N ASP A 249 -36.54 19.88 19.44
CA ASP A 249 -37.49 19.32 20.40
C ASP A 249 -36.81 18.71 21.65
N LEU A 250 -35.56 18.24 21.53
CA LEU A 250 -34.76 17.68 22.63
C LEU A 250 -33.98 18.74 23.42
N PHE A 251 -33.49 19.78 22.74
CA PHE A 251 -32.66 20.85 23.30
C PHE A 251 -33.24 22.23 22.94
N PRO A 252 -34.26 22.72 23.69
CA PRO A 252 -34.90 24.01 23.40
C PRO A 252 -34.03 25.24 23.68
N GLU A 253 -32.85 25.08 24.28
CA GLU A 253 -31.98 26.18 24.70
C GLU A 253 -31.02 26.67 23.58
N ASP A 254 -30.78 25.84 22.54
CA ASP A 254 -29.89 26.15 21.41
C ASP A 254 -30.66 26.68 20.18
N GLU A 255 -30.86 27.99 20.08
CA GLU A 255 -31.55 28.60 18.91
C GLU A 255 -30.72 28.57 17.60
N MET A 256 -29.40 28.34 17.68
CA MET A 256 -28.45 28.59 16.58
C MET A 256 -27.64 27.35 16.17
N VAL A 257 -28.31 26.21 15.98
CA VAL A 257 -27.68 24.97 15.50
C VAL A 257 -27.33 25.08 14.01
N GLU A 258 -26.08 24.78 13.66
CA GLU A 258 -25.66 24.55 12.27
C GLU A 258 -26.43 23.35 11.65
N GLN A 259 -26.26 23.10 10.35
CA GLN A 259 -27.08 22.09 9.66
C GLN A 259 -26.53 20.68 9.95
N ILE A 260 -27.10 19.99 10.94
CA ILE A 260 -26.81 18.58 11.22
C ILE A 260 -27.10 17.74 9.96
N LYS A 261 -26.07 17.07 9.43
CA LYS A 261 -26.13 16.24 8.21
C LYS A 261 -26.26 14.77 8.53
N ILE A 262 -27.08 14.04 7.78
CA ILE A 262 -27.26 12.59 7.95
C ILE A 262 -26.44 11.82 6.93
N ARG A 263 -25.72 10.82 7.44
CA ARG A 263 -24.82 9.97 6.69
C ARG A 263 -25.34 8.54 6.69
N PRO A 264 -26.27 8.17 5.78
CA PRO A 264 -26.71 6.79 5.64
C PRO A 264 -25.56 5.91 5.14
N PHE A 265 -25.25 4.83 5.87
CA PHE A 265 -24.17 3.91 5.55
C PHE A 265 -24.62 2.44 5.62
N ASN A 266 -23.82 1.53 5.03
CA ASN A 266 -23.98 0.08 5.19
C ASN A 266 -25.35 -0.50 4.72
N LEU A 267 -25.64 -0.37 3.42
CA LEU A 267 -26.78 -1.04 2.78
C LEU A 267 -26.60 -2.58 2.72
N GLU A 268 -27.71 -3.29 2.56
CA GLU A 268 -27.75 -4.77 2.51
C GLU A 268 -27.10 -5.35 1.24
N SER A 269 -27.21 -4.65 0.10
CA SER A 269 -26.59 -5.02 -1.17
C SER A 269 -25.36 -4.15 -1.46
N SER A 270 -24.15 -4.71 -1.35
CA SER A 270 -22.94 -4.12 -1.91
C SER A 270 -22.75 -4.53 -3.36
N VAL A 271 -22.50 -3.56 -4.24
CA VAL A 271 -22.40 -3.77 -5.70
C VAL A 271 -20.93 -3.77 -6.10
N ASN A 272 -20.52 -4.76 -6.90
CA ASN A 272 -19.17 -4.80 -7.45
C ASN A 272 -18.97 -3.68 -8.48
N MET A 273 -17.74 -3.16 -8.64
CA MET A 273 -17.48 -2.06 -9.60
C MET A 273 -17.90 -2.40 -11.03
N ARG A 274 -17.86 -3.69 -11.38
CA ARG A 274 -18.26 -4.25 -12.68
C ARG A 274 -19.77 -4.34 -12.89
N GLU A 275 -20.54 -4.39 -11.80
CA GLU A 275 -22.00 -4.52 -11.77
C GLU A 275 -22.70 -3.15 -11.66
N LEU A 276 -21.97 -2.07 -11.93
CA LEU A 276 -22.50 -0.71 -12.01
C LEU A 276 -23.31 -0.51 -13.30
N ASP A 277 -24.50 -1.10 -13.33
CA ASP A 277 -25.45 -0.96 -14.42
C ASP A 277 -26.00 0.48 -14.54
N PRO A 278 -26.33 0.94 -15.76
CA PRO A 278 -27.01 2.23 -15.97
C PRO A 278 -28.37 2.38 -15.25
N GLN A 279 -28.96 1.28 -14.78
CA GLN A 279 -30.19 1.29 -13.98
C GLN A 279 -29.96 1.92 -12.59
N ASN A 280 -28.73 1.86 -12.07
CA ASN A 280 -28.37 2.34 -10.74
C ASN A 280 -28.01 3.84 -10.70
N VAL A 281 -28.20 4.56 -11.82
CA VAL A 281 -27.97 6.01 -11.88
C VAL A 281 -28.96 6.75 -10.98
N ASP A 282 -28.45 7.74 -10.25
CA ASP A 282 -29.10 8.53 -9.19
C ASP A 282 -29.59 7.70 -7.97
N GLN A 283 -29.26 6.40 -7.89
CA GLN A 283 -29.51 5.54 -6.73
C GLN A 283 -28.34 5.52 -5.73
N LEU A 284 -28.61 5.10 -4.50
CA LEU A 284 -27.62 4.94 -3.44
C LEU A 284 -26.95 3.55 -3.53
N VAL A 285 -25.63 3.52 -3.72
CA VAL A 285 -24.85 2.30 -3.93
C VAL A 285 -23.73 2.22 -2.89
N THR A 286 -23.38 1.01 -2.44
CA THR A 286 -22.15 0.76 -1.67
C THR A 286 -21.14 -0.01 -2.51
N ILE A 287 -19.89 0.48 -2.53
CA ILE A 287 -18.77 -0.10 -3.27
C ILE A 287 -17.60 -0.28 -2.31
N LYS A 288 -16.92 -1.42 -2.40
CA LYS A 288 -15.67 -1.69 -1.68
C LYS A 288 -14.49 -1.54 -2.62
N GLY A 289 -13.40 -0.95 -2.13
CA GLY A 289 -12.22 -0.75 -2.96
C GLY A 289 -10.99 -0.24 -2.21
N LEU A 290 -9.87 -0.27 -2.91
CA LEU A 290 -8.60 0.33 -2.48
C LEU A 290 -8.52 1.77 -3.01
N MET A 291 -8.18 2.73 -2.17
CA MET A 291 -7.90 4.11 -2.59
C MET A 291 -6.56 4.15 -3.34
N ILE A 292 -6.54 4.43 -4.65
CA ILE A 292 -5.26 4.64 -5.37
C ILE A 292 -4.70 6.03 -5.05
N ARG A 293 -5.57 7.05 -5.14
CA ARG A 293 -5.15 8.45 -5.08
C ARG A 293 -6.29 9.40 -4.71
N SER A 294 -5.92 10.43 -3.96
CA SER A 294 -6.68 11.66 -3.73
C SER A 294 -6.11 12.80 -4.58
N SER A 295 -6.96 13.73 -5.03
CA SER A 295 -6.52 15.03 -5.52
C SER A 295 -6.18 15.95 -4.34
N PRO A 296 -5.41 17.05 -4.55
CA PRO A 296 -5.50 18.19 -3.65
C PRO A 296 -6.95 18.69 -3.56
N ILE A 297 -7.23 19.45 -2.50
CA ILE A 297 -8.55 20.06 -2.27
C ILE A 297 -8.82 21.12 -3.34
N ILE A 298 -10.02 21.08 -3.93
CA ILE A 298 -10.49 22.00 -4.96
C ILE A 298 -11.67 22.79 -4.38
N PRO A 299 -11.62 24.13 -4.33
CA PRO A 299 -12.76 24.93 -3.90
C PRO A 299 -13.86 24.96 -4.97
N ASP A 300 -15.08 24.53 -4.59
CA ASP A 300 -16.32 24.63 -5.38
C ASP A 300 -17.19 25.78 -4.83
N MET A 301 -17.92 26.52 -5.65
CA MET A 301 -18.60 27.75 -5.19
C MET A 301 -20.03 27.49 -4.72
N LYS A 302 -20.34 27.73 -3.43
CA LYS A 302 -21.70 27.64 -2.85
C LYS A 302 -22.47 28.96 -2.94
N GLU A 303 -21.82 30.10 -2.65
CA GLU A 303 -22.45 31.42 -2.74
C GLU A 303 -21.58 32.42 -3.52
N ALA A 304 -22.18 33.11 -4.48
CA ALA A 304 -21.56 34.13 -5.30
C ALA A 304 -21.75 35.53 -4.68
N PHE A 305 -20.66 36.26 -4.46
CA PHE A 305 -20.67 37.62 -3.94
C PHE A 305 -20.53 38.65 -5.08
N PHE A 306 -21.58 39.42 -5.33
CA PHE A 306 -21.60 40.49 -6.33
C PHE A 306 -21.41 41.88 -5.69
N ARG A 307 -20.67 42.76 -6.36
CA ARG A 307 -20.51 44.18 -6.05
C ARG A 307 -20.88 45.03 -7.26
N CYS A 308 -21.71 46.03 -7.05
CA CYS A 308 -22.07 47.03 -8.06
C CYS A 308 -20.92 48.03 -8.27
N LEU A 309 -20.51 48.26 -9.52
CA LEU A 309 -19.40 49.18 -9.83
C LEU A 309 -19.74 50.66 -9.62
N SER A 310 -21.02 51.04 -9.64
CA SER A 310 -21.47 52.44 -9.65
C SER A 310 -21.96 52.97 -8.30
N CYS A 311 -22.40 52.09 -7.37
CA CYS A 311 -22.85 52.48 -6.04
C CYS A 311 -22.31 51.61 -4.91
N GLU A 312 -21.39 50.69 -5.22
CA GLU A 312 -20.70 49.77 -4.31
C GLU A 312 -21.59 48.81 -3.51
N GLN A 313 -22.90 48.85 -3.71
CA GLN A 313 -23.85 47.95 -3.08
C GLN A 313 -23.49 46.49 -3.40
N THR A 314 -23.54 45.66 -2.36
CA THR A 314 -23.20 44.24 -2.44
C THR A 314 -24.46 43.37 -2.37
N MET A 315 -24.39 42.19 -2.98
CA MET A 315 -25.40 41.13 -2.93
C MET A 315 -24.73 39.77 -2.88
N THR A 316 -25.31 38.83 -2.12
CA THR A 316 -25.00 37.40 -2.24
C THR A 316 -26.11 36.71 -3.03
N VAL A 317 -25.73 35.73 -3.87
CA VAL A 317 -26.65 34.87 -4.62
C VAL A 317 -26.17 33.42 -4.47
N GLN A 318 -27.06 32.53 -4.03
CA GLN A 318 -26.76 31.10 -3.89
C GLN A 318 -26.72 30.40 -5.26
N VAL A 319 -25.90 29.36 -5.39
CA VAL A 319 -25.68 28.67 -6.66
C VAL A 319 -26.66 27.50 -6.84
N ASP A 320 -27.75 27.73 -7.57
CA ASP A 320 -28.74 26.69 -7.87
C ASP A 320 -28.23 25.70 -8.92
N ARG A 321 -28.00 24.44 -8.51
CA ARG A 321 -27.67 23.30 -9.40
C ARG A 321 -26.54 23.62 -10.39
N GLY A 322 -25.49 24.30 -9.91
CA GLY A 322 -24.32 24.68 -10.71
C GLY A 322 -24.55 25.82 -11.70
N ARG A 323 -25.63 26.60 -11.55
CA ARG A 323 -25.88 27.83 -12.31
C ARG A 323 -25.89 29.02 -11.38
N ILE A 324 -24.95 29.94 -11.58
CA ILE A 324 -24.93 31.23 -10.92
C ILE A 324 -25.85 32.16 -11.72
N MET A 325 -26.91 32.68 -11.08
CA MET A 325 -27.78 33.68 -11.68
C MET A 325 -27.23 35.07 -11.40
N GLU A 326 -26.73 35.77 -12.42
CA GLU A 326 -26.23 37.14 -12.26
C GLU A 326 -27.39 38.14 -12.13
N PRO A 327 -27.39 39.02 -11.11
CA PRO A 327 -28.38 40.07 -11.00
C PRO A 327 -28.09 41.18 -12.02
N THR A 328 -28.89 41.24 -13.09
CA THR A 328 -28.74 42.23 -14.18
C THR A 328 -29.04 43.67 -13.75
N ARG A 329 -29.67 43.87 -12.59
CA ARG A 329 -30.00 45.19 -12.03
C ARG A 329 -29.50 45.32 -10.60
N CYS A 330 -29.02 46.51 -10.26
CA CYS A 330 -28.69 46.85 -8.89
C CYS A 330 -29.96 46.87 -8.00
N PRO A 331 -29.95 46.27 -6.79
CA PRO A 331 -31.12 46.24 -5.90
C PRO A 331 -31.41 47.62 -5.27
N ARG A 332 -30.45 48.54 -5.35
CA ARG A 332 -30.59 49.90 -4.82
C ARG A 332 -31.35 50.76 -5.84
N GLU A 333 -32.58 51.12 -5.50
CA GLU A 333 -33.48 51.93 -6.34
C GLU A 333 -32.84 53.23 -6.83
N SER A 334 -32.04 53.89 -5.98
CA SER A 334 -31.34 55.14 -6.32
C SER A 334 -30.20 54.97 -7.35
N CYS A 335 -29.86 53.73 -7.72
CA CYS A 335 -28.80 53.43 -8.68
C CYS A 335 -29.38 52.77 -9.94
N SER A 336 -30.20 51.72 -9.77
CA SER A 336 -30.94 50.99 -10.82
C SER A 336 -30.21 50.73 -12.16
N SER A 337 -28.88 50.74 -12.15
CA SER A 337 -28.08 50.63 -13.38
C SER A 337 -28.02 49.17 -13.82
N GLU A 338 -28.15 48.96 -15.13
CA GLU A 338 -28.18 47.63 -15.73
C GLU A 338 -26.75 47.15 -16.02
N ASN A 339 -26.50 45.86 -15.79
CA ASN A 339 -25.24 45.17 -16.06
C ASN A 339 -23.99 45.75 -15.36
N THR A 340 -24.16 46.44 -14.23
CA THR A 340 -23.06 47.00 -13.42
C THR A 340 -22.55 46.08 -12.30
N MET A 341 -23.08 44.85 -12.21
CA MET A 341 -22.71 43.87 -11.19
C MET A 341 -21.45 43.10 -11.57
N SER A 342 -20.49 43.05 -10.65
CA SER A 342 -19.22 42.34 -10.80
C SER A 342 -19.08 41.27 -9.72
N LEU A 343 -18.61 40.07 -10.09
CA LEU A 343 -18.36 38.98 -9.14
C LEU A 343 -17.03 39.20 -8.41
N VAL A 344 -17.05 39.26 -7.08
CA VAL A 344 -15.85 39.38 -6.24
C VAL A 344 -15.49 38.00 -5.67
N HIS A 345 -14.73 37.24 -6.46
CA HIS A 345 -14.33 35.85 -6.14
C HIS A 345 -13.76 35.69 -4.71
N ASN A 346 -12.94 36.62 -4.22
CA ASN A 346 -12.35 36.57 -2.87
C ASN A 346 -13.35 36.69 -1.69
N ARG A 347 -14.62 37.01 -1.95
CA ARG A 347 -15.69 37.07 -0.94
C ARG A 347 -16.82 36.06 -1.17
N CYS A 348 -16.68 35.20 -2.17
CA CYS A 348 -17.60 34.08 -2.37
C CYS A 348 -17.41 33.04 -1.25
N VAL A 349 -18.49 32.33 -0.90
CA VAL A 349 -18.40 31.16 -0.02
C VAL A 349 -18.07 29.95 -0.87
N PHE A 350 -16.96 29.30 -0.54
CA PHE A 350 -16.52 28.07 -1.17
C PHE A 350 -16.77 26.86 -0.26
N ALA A 351 -16.88 25.70 -0.89
CA ALA A 351 -16.94 24.39 -0.27
C ALA A 351 -15.77 23.56 -0.76
N ASP A 352 -15.21 22.74 0.13
CA ASP A 352 -14.12 21.86 -0.23
C ASP A 352 -14.63 20.65 -0.99
N LYS A 353 -13.94 20.35 -2.10
CA LYS A 353 -14.24 19.20 -2.97
C LYS A 353 -12.95 18.47 -3.30
N GLN A 354 -12.96 17.17 -3.11
CA GLN A 354 -11.83 16.31 -3.45
C GLN A 354 -12.25 15.26 -4.48
N VAL A 355 -11.39 15.00 -5.45
CA VAL A 355 -11.62 14.00 -6.49
C VAL A 355 -10.65 12.84 -6.28
N CYS A 356 -11.21 11.65 -6.04
CA CYS A 356 -10.43 10.48 -5.64
C CYS A 356 -10.62 9.34 -6.65
N ARG A 357 -9.65 8.45 -6.80
CA ARG A 357 -9.79 7.21 -7.60
C ARG A 357 -9.80 6.00 -6.67
N LEU A 358 -10.88 5.24 -6.72
CA LEU A 358 -11.02 3.94 -6.06
C LEU A 358 -10.74 2.83 -7.07
N GLN A 359 -10.12 1.75 -6.61
CA GLN A 359 -9.82 0.52 -7.36
C GLN A 359 -10.56 -0.67 -6.76
N GLU A 360 -10.96 -1.61 -7.60
CA GLU A 360 -11.53 -2.88 -7.15
C GLU A 360 -10.53 -3.64 -6.26
N THR A 361 -10.98 -4.20 -5.13
CA THR A 361 -10.12 -5.02 -4.28
C THR A 361 -9.67 -6.29 -5.02
N PRO A 362 -8.37 -6.69 -4.96
CA PRO A 362 -7.86 -7.82 -5.74
C PRO A 362 -8.59 -9.13 -5.44
N ASP A 363 -9.10 -9.27 -4.21
CA ASP A 363 -9.87 -10.43 -3.71
C ASP A 363 -11.14 -10.75 -4.53
N VAL A 364 -11.66 -9.79 -5.33
CA VAL A 364 -12.91 -9.89 -6.11
C VAL A 364 -12.64 -9.84 -7.63
N VAL A 365 -11.37 -9.69 -8.05
CA VAL A 365 -11.01 -9.59 -9.47
C VAL A 365 -10.97 -10.99 -10.11
N PRO A 366 -11.79 -11.29 -11.14
CA PRO A 366 -11.69 -12.54 -11.87
C PRO A 366 -10.39 -12.63 -12.66
N ASP A 367 -9.81 -13.83 -12.69
CA ASP A 367 -8.51 -14.11 -13.29
C ASP A 367 -8.39 -13.61 -14.75
N GLY A 368 -7.24 -13.01 -15.05
CA GLY A 368 -6.90 -12.53 -16.40
C GLY A 368 -7.49 -11.17 -16.78
N GLN A 369 -8.22 -10.48 -15.91
CA GLN A 369 -8.74 -9.13 -16.17
C GLN A 369 -8.07 -8.06 -15.29
N THR A 370 -7.83 -6.87 -15.83
CA THR A 370 -7.33 -5.75 -15.03
C THR A 370 -8.42 -5.21 -14.09
N PRO A 371 -8.10 -4.85 -12.84
CA PRO A 371 -9.05 -4.22 -11.92
C PRO A 371 -9.57 -2.89 -12.49
N GLN A 372 -10.87 -2.65 -12.33
CA GLN A 372 -11.48 -1.39 -12.76
C GLN A 372 -11.24 -0.28 -11.73
N THR A 373 -11.39 0.97 -12.17
CA THR A 373 -11.27 2.14 -11.29
C THR A 373 -12.48 3.07 -11.45
N VAL A 374 -12.98 3.55 -10.32
CA VAL A 374 -14.13 4.47 -10.23
C VAL A 374 -13.64 5.83 -9.74
N THR A 375 -14.17 6.92 -10.32
CA THR A 375 -13.91 8.27 -9.80
C THR A 375 -14.93 8.59 -8.72
N LEU A 376 -14.46 9.11 -7.59
CA LEU A 376 -15.24 9.57 -6.46
C LEU A 376 -15.18 11.10 -6.37
N CYS A 377 -16.25 11.72 -5.88
CA CYS A 377 -16.23 13.10 -5.39
C CYS A 377 -16.59 13.11 -3.91
N MET A 378 -15.71 13.69 -3.09
CA MET A 378 -15.90 13.92 -1.65
C MET A 378 -16.11 15.42 -1.43
N TYR A 379 -16.92 15.78 -0.42
CA TYR A 379 -17.39 17.14 -0.17
C TYR A 379 -17.31 17.51 1.32
N ASP A 380 -17.08 18.80 1.59
CA ASP A 380 -17.01 19.39 2.93
C ASP A 380 -16.15 18.52 3.88
N GLU A 381 -16.69 18.06 5.01
CA GLU A 381 -15.93 17.36 6.05
C GLU A 381 -15.40 15.97 5.62
N LEU A 382 -15.85 15.39 4.49
CA LEU A 382 -15.37 14.08 4.00
C LEU A 382 -14.06 14.17 3.20
N VAL A 383 -13.54 15.38 3.03
CA VAL A 383 -12.27 15.65 2.36
C VAL A 383 -11.09 15.22 3.25
N ASP A 384 -10.05 14.66 2.62
CA ASP A 384 -8.80 14.14 3.21
C ASP A 384 -8.92 13.03 4.30
N VAL A 385 -10.15 12.63 4.63
CA VAL A 385 -10.45 11.46 5.48
C VAL A 385 -9.78 10.19 4.90
N ALA A 386 -9.87 10.00 3.59
CA ALA A 386 -9.36 8.82 2.87
C ALA A 386 -7.93 9.01 2.35
N LYS A 387 -6.97 8.19 2.80
CA LYS A 387 -5.58 8.24 2.32
C LYS A 387 -5.30 7.22 1.21
N PRO A 388 -4.38 7.50 0.27
CA PRO A 388 -3.91 6.50 -0.70
C PRO A 388 -3.39 5.23 -0.02
N GLY A 389 -3.89 4.07 -0.44
CA GLY A 389 -3.59 2.76 0.14
C GLY A 389 -4.62 2.22 1.14
N ASP A 390 -5.62 3.01 1.55
CA ASP A 390 -6.66 2.55 2.47
C ASP A 390 -7.73 1.68 1.77
N ARG A 391 -8.24 0.65 2.46
CA ARG A 391 -9.41 -0.14 2.03
C ARG A 391 -10.70 0.48 2.59
N LEU A 392 -11.55 0.93 1.67
CA LEU A 392 -12.74 1.73 1.99
C LEU A 392 -14.01 1.04 1.48
N GLU A 393 -15.05 1.05 2.32
CA GLU A 393 -16.44 0.77 1.96
C GLU A 393 -17.13 2.13 1.83
N ILE A 394 -17.45 2.52 0.60
CA ILE A 394 -17.92 3.85 0.27
C ILE A 394 -19.38 3.77 -0.13
N THR A 395 -20.21 4.58 0.51
CA THR A 395 -21.65 4.65 0.26
C THR A 395 -21.98 6.00 -0.36
N GLY A 396 -22.60 6.01 -1.53
CA GLY A 396 -22.89 7.25 -2.24
C GLY A 396 -23.73 7.09 -3.49
N ILE A 397 -24.01 8.21 -4.13
CA ILE A 397 -24.97 8.32 -5.22
C ILE A 397 -24.24 8.20 -6.55
N PHE A 398 -24.64 7.25 -7.40
CA PHE A 398 -24.00 7.06 -8.70
C PHE A 398 -24.52 8.09 -9.72
N ARG A 399 -23.66 9.03 -10.16
CA ARG A 399 -24.05 10.12 -11.07
C ARG A 399 -23.41 9.99 -12.45
N GLY A 400 -24.16 10.33 -13.49
CA GLY A 400 -23.67 10.46 -14.86
C GLY A 400 -23.65 11.91 -15.32
N VAL A 401 -22.49 12.47 -15.65
CA VAL A 401 -22.36 13.86 -16.14
C VAL A 401 -21.97 13.92 -17.63
N PRO A 402 -22.66 14.75 -18.44
CA PRO A 402 -22.37 14.91 -19.86
C PRO A 402 -21.01 15.58 -20.12
N VAL A 403 -20.17 14.93 -20.92
CA VAL A 403 -18.89 15.49 -21.37
C VAL A 403 -19.10 16.28 -22.67
N ARG A 404 -18.59 17.52 -22.74
CA ARG A 404 -18.60 18.33 -23.98
C ARG A 404 -17.55 17.82 -24.96
N VAL A 405 -17.86 17.78 -26.26
CA VAL A 405 -16.91 17.37 -27.31
C VAL A 405 -15.75 18.37 -27.41
N ASN A 406 -16.09 19.66 -27.42
CA ASN A 406 -15.17 20.79 -27.47
C ASN A 406 -15.58 21.78 -26.37
N PRO A 407 -14.64 22.33 -25.57
CA PRO A 407 -14.99 23.25 -24.49
C PRO A 407 -15.66 24.55 -24.98
N ARG A 408 -15.37 24.97 -26.23
CA ARG A 408 -15.95 26.15 -26.89
C ARG A 408 -17.35 25.94 -27.47
N GLN A 409 -17.81 24.69 -27.64
CA GLN A 409 -19.09 24.38 -28.28
C GLN A 409 -20.05 23.76 -27.26
N ARG A 410 -21.35 24.03 -27.42
CA ARG A 410 -22.41 23.48 -26.55
C ARG A 410 -22.73 22.00 -26.85
N THR A 411 -22.09 21.40 -27.85
CA THR A 411 -22.30 20.01 -28.26
C THR A 411 -21.75 19.01 -27.24
N ILE A 412 -22.63 18.13 -26.78
CA ILE A 412 -22.40 17.12 -25.74
C ILE A 412 -22.15 15.74 -26.39
N ARG A 413 -21.30 14.91 -25.78
CA ARG A 413 -21.12 13.49 -26.15
C ARG A 413 -22.27 12.66 -25.60
N ALA A 414 -22.77 11.70 -26.39
CA ALA A 414 -23.81 10.76 -25.96
C ALA A 414 -23.34 9.84 -24.81
N LEU A 415 -22.04 9.59 -24.69
CA LEU A 415 -21.44 8.89 -23.55
C LEU A 415 -21.18 9.88 -22.41
N PHE A 416 -21.81 9.66 -21.27
CA PHE A 416 -21.60 10.44 -20.05
C PHE A 416 -20.44 9.87 -19.23
N ARG A 417 -19.68 10.73 -18.54
CA ARG A 417 -18.67 10.31 -17.55
C ARG A 417 -19.40 10.02 -16.25
N THR A 418 -19.27 8.80 -15.75
CA THR A 418 -19.81 8.42 -14.45
C THR A 418 -18.82 8.74 -13.32
N TYR A 419 -19.35 9.06 -12.15
CA TYR A 419 -18.62 9.14 -10.89
C TYR A 419 -19.58 8.83 -9.74
N LEU A 420 -19.04 8.48 -8.57
CA LEU A 420 -19.84 8.30 -7.36
C LEU A 420 -19.67 9.53 -6.45
N ASP A 421 -20.81 10.10 -6.08
CA ASP A 421 -20.94 11.24 -5.17
C ASP A 421 -21.02 10.71 -3.73
N VAL A 422 -19.97 10.93 -2.94
CA VAL A 422 -19.77 10.22 -1.67
C VAL A 422 -20.60 10.84 -0.56
N VAL A 423 -21.49 10.04 0.03
CA VAL A 423 -22.35 10.44 1.15
C VAL A 423 -21.73 10.03 2.49
N HIS A 424 -21.07 8.88 2.54
CA HIS A 424 -20.31 8.42 3.71
C HIS A 424 -19.18 7.48 3.27
N ILE A 425 -18.08 7.55 4.03
CA ILE A 425 -16.90 6.69 3.90
C ILE A 425 -16.83 5.88 5.18
N LYS A 426 -16.80 4.56 5.05
CA LYS A 426 -16.48 3.64 6.13
C LYS A 426 -15.14 3.00 5.83
N ARG A 427 -14.16 3.16 6.69
CA ARG A 427 -12.91 2.38 6.62
C ARG A 427 -13.27 0.93 6.93
N THR A 428 -13.09 0.04 5.95
CA THR A 428 -13.33 -1.41 6.17
C THR A 428 -12.33 -1.97 7.17
N ASP A 429 -11.16 -1.34 7.23
CA ASP A 429 -9.99 -1.72 8.01
C ASP A 429 -10.06 -1.30 9.50
N ASN A 430 -11.25 -1.19 10.13
CA ASN A 430 -11.34 -1.01 11.60
C ASN A 430 -10.61 -2.12 12.37
N LYS A 431 -10.49 -3.33 11.80
CA LYS A 431 -9.68 -4.46 12.33
C LYS A 431 -8.16 -4.34 12.07
N ARG A 432 -7.71 -3.23 11.47
CA ARG A 432 -6.33 -2.96 11.02
C ARG A 432 -5.84 -1.52 11.29
N LEU A 433 -6.71 -0.63 11.77
CA LEU A 433 -6.43 0.81 11.98
C LEU A 433 -6.07 1.21 13.42
N GLN A 434 -5.91 0.25 14.32
CA GLN A 434 -5.48 0.49 15.71
C GLN A 434 -3.98 0.81 15.83
N LEU A 435 -3.20 0.68 14.75
CA LEU A 435 -1.74 0.85 14.74
C LEU A 435 -1.27 2.31 14.97
N ASP A 436 -2.13 3.31 14.71
CA ASP A 436 -1.76 4.75 14.74
C ASP A 436 -2.32 5.54 15.95
N ARG A 437 -2.93 4.87 16.94
CA ARG A 437 -3.48 5.57 18.15
C ARG A 437 -2.41 6.37 18.90
N ALA A 438 -1.14 5.94 18.86
CA ALA A 438 -0.02 6.66 19.45
C ALA A 438 0.38 7.95 18.69
N LEU A 439 0.16 8.02 17.37
CA LEU A 439 0.47 9.20 16.55
C LEU A 439 -0.70 10.18 16.46
N ARG A 440 -1.94 9.70 16.61
CA ARG A 440 -3.17 10.52 16.62
C ARG A 440 -3.20 11.56 17.77
N THR A 441 -2.43 11.34 18.84
CA THR A 441 -2.37 12.24 20.00
C THR A 441 -1.63 13.56 19.74
N GLU A 442 -0.77 13.63 18.72
CA GLU A 442 0.08 14.81 18.44
C GLU A 442 -0.52 15.76 17.38
N LEU A 443 -1.56 15.35 16.65
CA LEU A 443 -2.18 16.11 15.54
C LEU A 443 -3.68 16.38 15.78
N GLY A 444 -4.03 16.78 17.00
CA GLY A 444 -5.35 17.33 17.34
C GLY A 444 -6.52 16.32 17.36
N PRO A 445 -7.66 16.70 17.96
CA PRO A 445 -8.85 15.88 17.98
C PRO A 445 -9.63 16.01 16.67
N GLU A 446 -9.12 15.44 15.57
CA GLU A 446 -9.98 15.16 14.41
C GLU A 446 -10.89 13.96 14.74
N GLN A 447 -12.01 14.29 15.39
CA GLN A 447 -13.11 13.42 15.80
C GLN A 447 -13.90 12.89 14.60
N TYR A 448 -13.23 12.14 13.73
CA TYR A 448 -13.86 11.06 12.99
C TYR A 448 -13.78 9.79 13.83
N ASP A 449 -14.70 9.67 14.77
CA ASP A 449 -15.04 8.41 15.44
C ASP A 449 -15.98 7.62 14.51
N GLU A 450 -15.38 6.93 13.54
CA GLU A 450 -16.06 5.93 12.70
C GLU A 450 -16.41 4.66 13.51
N THR A 451 -17.21 4.79 14.57
CA THR A 451 -18.11 3.76 15.12
C THR A 451 -18.92 4.32 16.31
N ASP A 452 -20.17 4.72 16.07
CA ASP A 452 -21.24 4.63 17.09
C ASP A 452 -21.89 3.23 17.08
N GLU A 453 -21.08 2.20 16.80
CA GLU A 453 -21.19 1.00 17.62
C GLU A 453 -20.74 1.45 19.01
N ILE A 454 -21.64 1.39 19.99
CA ILE A 454 -21.24 1.45 21.41
C ILE A 454 -20.05 0.51 21.56
N GLU A 455 -19.01 0.93 22.28
CA GLU A 455 -17.86 0.10 22.64
C GLU A 455 -18.26 -1.04 23.61
N THR A 456 -19.28 -1.83 23.27
CA THR A 456 -19.27 -3.27 23.48
C THR A 456 -18.26 -3.88 22.52
N VAL A 457 -17.02 -3.40 22.62
CA VAL A 457 -15.84 -4.20 22.36
C VAL A 457 -16.04 -5.47 23.17
N ASN A 458 -16.36 -6.55 22.46
CA ASN A 458 -15.71 -7.83 22.65
C ASN A 458 -15.63 -8.36 24.09
N VAL A 459 -16.54 -8.09 25.04
CA VAL A 459 -16.43 -8.73 26.37
C VAL A 459 -16.42 -10.26 26.21
N ASN A 460 -17.23 -10.78 25.29
CA ASN A 460 -17.23 -12.19 24.93
C ASN A 460 -16.02 -12.58 24.04
N GLU A 461 -15.65 -11.79 23.02
CA GLU A 461 -14.52 -12.18 22.14
C GLU A 461 -13.14 -12.03 22.81
N GLU A 462 -12.97 -11.07 23.72
CA GLU A 462 -11.79 -10.92 24.59
C GLU A 462 -11.73 -12.04 25.62
N GLN A 463 -12.87 -12.49 26.16
CA GLN A 463 -12.92 -13.69 26.98
C GLN A 463 -12.47 -14.92 26.19
N GLU A 464 -12.95 -15.14 24.95
CA GLU A 464 -12.45 -16.21 24.08
C GLU A 464 -10.94 -16.10 23.81
N ILE A 465 -10.43 -14.89 23.53
CA ILE A 465 -8.99 -14.64 23.31
C ILE A 465 -8.16 -14.95 24.57
N LEU A 466 -8.63 -14.54 25.75
CA LEU A 466 -7.98 -14.80 27.03
C LEU A 466 -8.06 -16.27 27.45
N GLU A 467 -9.14 -16.98 27.09
CA GLU A 467 -9.27 -18.43 27.28
C GLU A 467 -8.27 -19.20 26.42
N VAL A 468 -8.10 -18.80 25.15
CA VAL A 468 -7.06 -19.36 24.27
C VAL A 468 -5.67 -19.08 24.84
N ALA A 469 -5.39 -17.85 25.28
CA ALA A 469 -4.09 -17.47 25.84
C ALA A 469 -3.70 -18.21 27.13
N ARG A 470 -4.67 -18.71 27.90
CA ARG A 470 -4.45 -19.52 29.12
C ARG A 470 -3.98 -20.94 28.84
N ARG A 471 -4.06 -21.43 27.59
CA ARG A 471 -3.63 -22.80 27.24
C ARG A 471 -2.09 -22.90 27.29
N PRO A 472 -1.50 -23.90 27.98
CA PRO A 472 -0.04 -24.05 28.02
C PRO A 472 0.55 -24.37 26.64
N ASP A 473 -0.18 -25.14 25.82
CA ASP A 473 0.23 -25.58 24.49
C ASP A 473 -0.12 -24.55 23.39
N LEU A 474 -0.38 -23.29 23.77
CA LEU A 474 -0.75 -22.19 22.87
C LEU A 474 0.22 -22.08 21.69
N TYR A 475 1.53 -22.18 21.94
CA TYR A 475 2.53 -21.93 20.91
C TYR A 475 2.47 -22.94 19.77
N ASP A 476 2.40 -24.23 20.10
CA ASP A 476 2.28 -25.31 19.12
C ASP A 476 0.90 -25.30 18.44
N THR A 477 -0.15 -24.97 19.18
CA THR A 477 -1.52 -24.85 18.66
C THR A 477 -1.62 -23.74 17.60
N LEU A 478 -1.08 -22.55 17.89
CA LEU A 478 -1.02 -21.44 16.95
C LEU A 478 -0.11 -21.77 15.74
N ALA A 479 1.05 -22.39 15.97
CA ALA A 479 1.96 -22.78 14.90
C ALA A 479 1.34 -23.80 13.93
N ARG A 480 0.59 -24.80 14.44
CA ARG A 480 -0.16 -25.76 13.61
C ARG A 480 -1.31 -25.08 12.85
N SER A 481 -2.03 -24.17 13.51
CA SER A 481 -3.16 -23.43 12.94
C SER A 481 -2.77 -22.46 11.82
N LEU A 482 -1.53 -21.96 11.79
CA LEU A 482 -1.04 -21.03 10.74
C LEU A 482 -1.05 -21.65 9.33
N ALA A 483 -0.77 -22.95 9.22
CA ALA A 483 -0.81 -23.67 7.95
C ALA A 483 -1.11 -25.17 8.19
N PRO A 484 -2.39 -25.57 8.27
CA PRO A 484 -2.77 -26.96 8.53
C PRO A 484 -2.45 -27.91 7.36
N SER A 485 -2.35 -27.38 6.13
CA SER A 485 -2.03 -28.18 4.93
C SER A 485 -0.55 -28.57 4.80
N ILE A 486 0.35 -27.96 5.58
CA ILE A 486 1.80 -28.21 5.51
C ILE A 486 2.21 -29.07 6.71
N TYR A 487 2.85 -30.21 6.47
CA TYR A 487 3.36 -31.10 7.52
C TYR A 487 4.82 -30.76 7.92
N GLU A 488 5.31 -31.34 9.02
CA GLU A 488 6.71 -31.30 9.55
C GLU A 488 7.37 -29.95 9.89
N LEU A 489 7.10 -28.86 9.18
CA LEU A 489 7.84 -27.59 9.28
C LEU A 489 7.49 -26.74 10.52
N GLU A 490 7.40 -27.34 11.71
CA GLU A 490 6.98 -26.67 12.95
C GLU A 490 7.90 -25.50 13.35
N ASP A 491 9.23 -25.67 13.33
CA ASP A 491 10.18 -24.59 13.69
C ASP A 491 10.12 -23.40 12.70
N VAL A 492 9.82 -23.66 11.41
CA VAL A 492 9.62 -22.59 10.41
C VAL A 492 8.31 -21.85 10.67
N LYS A 493 7.21 -22.58 10.93
CA LYS A 493 5.92 -21.98 11.29
C LYS A 493 6.04 -21.14 12.57
N LYS A 494 6.80 -21.61 13.56
CA LYS A 494 7.13 -20.90 14.81
C LYS A 494 7.85 -19.57 14.56
N GLY A 495 8.88 -19.55 13.70
CA GLY A 495 9.56 -18.31 13.32
C GLY A 495 8.66 -17.32 12.57
N VAL A 496 7.86 -17.82 11.63
CA VAL A 496 6.89 -17.02 10.85
C VAL A 496 5.75 -16.50 11.74
N LEU A 497 5.35 -17.26 12.76
CA LEU A 497 4.37 -16.82 13.76
C LEU A 497 4.92 -15.63 14.57
N LEU A 498 6.17 -15.72 15.05
CA LEU A 498 6.83 -14.59 15.73
C LEU A 498 6.93 -13.35 14.83
N GLN A 499 7.17 -13.54 13.52
CA GLN A 499 7.13 -12.45 12.54
C GLN A 499 5.74 -11.78 12.45
N LEU A 500 4.64 -12.54 12.53
CA LEU A 500 3.28 -11.99 12.47
C LEU A 500 2.91 -11.14 13.71
N PHE A 501 3.38 -11.50 14.91
CA PHE A 501 3.20 -10.68 16.12
C PHE A 501 4.14 -9.46 16.15
N GLY A 502 5.40 -9.66 15.75
CA GLY A 502 6.45 -8.63 15.73
C GLY A 502 6.90 -8.15 17.12
N GLY A 503 8.12 -7.63 17.21
CA GLY A 503 8.62 -6.98 18.41
C GLY A 503 8.02 -5.58 18.63
N THR A 504 8.42 -4.91 19.71
CA THR A 504 7.95 -3.55 20.02
C THR A 504 8.79 -2.47 19.33
N GLN A 505 8.15 -1.39 18.89
CA GLN A 505 8.86 -0.21 18.39
C GLN A 505 9.21 0.70 19.57
N LYS A 506 10.49 0.70 20.00
CA LYS A 506 10.97 1.50 21.13
C LYS A 506 11.41 2.89 20.67
N VAL A 507 10.71 3.92 21.16
CA VAL A 507 11.04 5.34 20.94
C VAL A 507 11.71 5.90 22.20
N PHE A 508 13.03 6.06 22.17
CA PHE A 508 13.78 6.63 23.29
C PHE A 508 13.66 8.16 23.28
N GLN A 509 12.71 8.73 24.04
CA GLN A 509 12.54 10.19 24.15
C GLN A 509 13.75 10.91 24.81
N ARG A 510 14.59 10.19 25.57
CA ARG A 510 15.63 10.78 26.44
C ARG A 510 17.02 10.87 25.78
N SER A 511 17.20 10.25 24.63
CA SER A 511 18.39 10.31 23.79
C SER A 511 17.89 10.40 22.36
N GLY A 512 18.27 11.42 21.59
CA GLY A 512 17.82 11.66 20.21
C GLY A 512 18.34 10.66 19.16
N SER A 513 18.49 9.42 19.58
CA SER A 513 18.94 8.27 18.81
C SER A 513 17.85 7.83 17.81
N PRO A 514 18.23 7.20 16.69
CA PRO A 514 17.27 6.76 15.68
C PRO A 514 16.25 5.76 16.25
N ARG A 515 15.07 5.71 15.62
CA ARG A 515 14.04 4.69 15.91
C ARG A 515 14.63 3.30 15.66
N PHE A 516 14.58 2.43 16.66
CA PHE A 516 15.00 1.04 16.49
C PHE A 516 13.90 0.23 15.82
N ARG A 517 14.26 -0.52 14.78
CA ARG A 517 13.37 -1.47 14.10
C ARG A 517 12.90 -2.56 15.06
N GLY A 518 11.57 -2.72 15.18
CA GLY A 518 10.93 -3.77 15.99
C GLY A 518 10.48 -5.01 15.20
N GLU A 519 10.35 -4.91 13.87
CA GLU A 519 9.90 -6.02 13.02
C GLU A 519 11.01 -7.06 12.75
N ILE A 520 10.59 -8.31 12.62
CA ILE A 520 11.45 -9.48 12.34
C ILE A 520 11.39 -9.79 10.84
N ASN A 521 12.55 -9.97 10.21
CA ASN A 521 12.66 -10.38 8.81
C ASN A 521 13.10 -11.84 8.72
N VAL A 522 12.39 -12.63 7.91
CA VAL A 522 12.58 -14.08 7.76
C VAL A 522 12.91 -14.39 6.30
N LEU A 523 13.96 -15.20 6.09
CA LEU A 523 14.35 -15.75 4.79
C LEU A 523 14.20 -17.27 4.81
N LEU A 524 13.45 -17.81 3.85
CA LEU A 524 13.27 -19.24 3.63
C LEU A 524 14.07 -19.65 2.38
N VAL A 525 15.02 -20.56 2.52
CA VAL A 525 15.95 -20.98 1.47
C VAL A 525 15.85 -22.48 1.23
N GLY A 526 16.07 -22.93 -0.01
CA GLY A 526 16.36 -24.33 -0.33
C GLY A 526 15.57 -24.84 -1.53
N ASP A 527 15.40 -26.15 -1.62
CA ASP A 527 14.99 -26.82 -2.86
C ASP A 527 13.55 -26.49 -3.33
N PRO A 528 13.32 -26.43 -4.66
CA PRO A 528 11.98 -26.27 -5.23
C PRO A 528 11.13 -27.53 -5.01
N GLY A 529 9.81 -27.38 -4.92
CA GLY A 529 8.88 -28.48 -4.60
C GLY A 529 8.56 -28.59 -3.11
N THR A 530 9.45 -28.10 -2.24
CA THR A 530 9.10 -27.80 -0.84
C THR A 530 8.04 -26.68 -0.77
N SER A 531 7.12 -26.72 0.20
CA SER A 531 5.92 -25.86 0.27
C SER A 531 6.15 -24.36 0.57
N LYS A 532 7.34 -23.82 0.25
CA LYS A 532 7.79 -22.44 0.53
C LYS A 532 6.84 -21.36 0.00
N SER A 533 6.58 -21.33 -1.32
CA SER A 533 5.69 -20.34 -1.95
C SER A 533 4.26 -20.45 -1.43
N GLN A 534 3.80 -21.66 -1.10
CA GLN A 534 2.47 -21.90 -0.52
C GLN A 534 2.40 -21.34 0.92
N LEU A 535 3.46 -21.47 1.71
CA LEU A 535 3.56 -20.86 3.04
C LEU A 535 3.50 -19.33 2.95
N LEU A 536 4.24 -18.70 2.01
CA LEU A 536 4.11 -17.25 1.76
C LEU A 536 2.69 -16.83 1.38
N GLN A 537 1.98 -17.62 0.57
CA GLN A 537 0.59 -17.33 0.20
C GLN A 537 -0.36 -17.41 1.42
N TYR A 538 -0.15 -18.34 2.35
CA TYR A 538 -0.90 -18.37 3.61
C TYR A 538 -0.58 -17.15 4.49
N VAL A 539 0.69 -16.79 4.64
CA VAL A 539 1.12 -15.59 5.39
C VAL A 539 0.52 -14.31 4.79
N HIS A 540 0.48 -14.20 3.47
CA HIS A 540 -0.17 -13.09 2.77
C HIS A 540 -1.67 -12.98 3.09
N LYS A 541 -2.39 -14.12 3.12
CA LYS A 541 -3.83 -14.17 3.46
C LYS A 541 -4.13 -13.85 4.93
N ILE A 542 -3.24 -14.28 5.85
CA ILE A 542 -3.36 -14.03 7.30
C ILE A 542 -2.99 -12.57 7.64
N SER A 543 -1.96 -12.02 6.99
CA SER A 543 -1.43 -10.71 7.34
C SER A 543 -2.39 -9.57 7.01
N PRO A 544 -2.68 -8.65 7.95
CA PRO A 544 -3.63 -7.56 7.72
C PRO A 544 -3.17 -6.60 6.61
N ARG A 545 -1.86 -6.35 6.49
CA ARG A 545 -1.27 -5.54 5.41
C ARG A 545 -0.28 -6.38 4.61
N GLY A 546 -0.72 -7.60 4.28
CA GLY A 546 0.01 -8.53 3.43
C GLY A 546 0.02 -8.07 1.98
N VAL A 547 1.21 -7.95 1.39
CA VAL A 547 1.37 -7.75 -0.07
C VAL A 547 2.24 -8.89 -0.60
N TYR A 548 1.78 -9.58 -1.65
CA TYR A 548 2.53 -10.64 -2.32
C TYR A 548 3.18 -10.12 -3.60
N THR A 549 4.48 -10.39 -3.77
CA THR A 549 5.29 -9.97 -4.90
C THR A 549 6.23 -11.09 -5.36
N SER A 550 6.55 -11.13 -6.65
CA SER A 550 7.59 -12.01 -7.21
C SER A 550 8.83 -11.18 -7.55
N GLY A 551 10.02 -11.68 -7.21
CA GLY A 551 11.30 -11.02 -7.45
C GLY A 551 11.62 -10.77 -8.92
N LYS A 552 11.14 -11.61 -9.85
CA LYS A 552 11.22 -11.32 -11.30
C LYS A 552 10.18 -10.31 -11.78
N GLY A 553 8.96 -10.38 -11.25
CA GLY A 553 7.87 -9.49 -11.63
C GLY A 553 7.98 -8.07 -11.05
N SER A 554 8.81 -7.89 -10.02
CA SER A 554 8.93 -6.63 -9.28
C SER A 554 10.18 -5.86 -9.69
N SER A 555 9.97 -4.64 -10.22
CA SER A 555 11.06 -3.68 -10.38
C SER A 555 11.24 -2.87 -9.09
N ALA A 556 12.42 -2.27 -8.89
CA ALA A 556 12.66 -1.30 -7.83
C ALA A 556 11.59 -0.18 -7.76
N VAL A 557 11.05 0.22 -8.92
CA VAL A 557 9.97 1.21 -9.05
C VAL A 557 8.63 0.67 -8.54
N GLY A 558 8.33 -0.61 -8.79
CA GLY A 558 7.12 -1.27 -8.28
C GLY A 558 7.18 -1.61 -6.78
N LEU A 559 8.37 -1.82 -6.22
CA LEU A 559 8.53 -2.01 -4.77
C LEU A 559 8.50 -0.69 -3.98
N THR A 560 9.10 0.38 -4.50
CA THR A 560 9.28 1.65 -3.76
C THR A 560 8.08 2.60 -3.89
N ALA A 561 8.16 3.51 -4.84
CA ALA A 561 7.14 4.45 -5.24
C ALA A 561 7.51 4.98 -6.63
N TYR A 562 6.50 5.35 -7.40
CA TYR A 562 6.66 5.83 -8.77
C TYR A 562 5.91 7.13 -8.98
N ILE A 563 6.41 7.98 -9.86
CA ILE A 563 5.84 9.30 -10.11
C ILE A 563 5.03 9.23 -11.39
N THR A 564 3.73 9.44 -11.28
CA THR A 564 2.80 9.56 -12.40
C THR A 564 2.42 11.02 -12.61
N ARG A 565 1.98 11.36 -13.82
CA ARG A 565 1.39 12.66 -14.10
C ARG A 565 -0.12 12.50 -14.17
N ASP A 566 -0.83 13.14 -13.26
CA ASP A 566 -2.29 13.06 -13.24
C ASP A 566 -2.89 13.75 -14.48
N PRO A 567 -3.75 13.08 -15.27
CA PRO A 567 -4.40 13.72 -16.42
C PRO A 567 -5.38 14.84 -16.04
N ASP A 568 -6.00 14.80 -14.85
CA ASP A 568 -7.01 15.78 -14.44
C ASP A 568 -6.34 17.10 -13.97
N THR A 569 -5.39 17.06 -13.02
CA THR A 569 -4.65 18.23 -12.50
C THR A 569 -3.38 18.61 -13.27
N ARG A 570 -2.83 17.68 -14.09
CA ARG A 570 -1.52 17.77 -14.77
C ARG A 570 -0.29 17.85 -13.85
N GLN A 571 -0.48 17.71 -12.54
CA GLN A 571 0.59 17.69 -11.54
C GLN A 571 1.29 16.32 -11.52
N LEU A 572 2.49 16.29 -10.94
CA LEU A 572 3.21 15.05 -10.66
C LEU A 572 2.74 14.53 -9.30
N VAL A 573 2.25 13.29 -9.26
CA VAL A 573 1.77 12.61 -8.06
C VAL A 573 2.67 11.42 -7.81
N LEU A 574 3.00 11.17 -6.54
CA LEU A 574 3.73 9.99 -6.12
C LEU A 574 2.72 8.88 -5.78
N GLU A 575 2.84 7.75 -6.46
CA GLU A 575 2.05 6.53 -6.21
C GLU A 575 2.90 5.51 -5.44
N SER A 576 2.33 4.98 -4.38
CA SER A 576 2.97 4.03 -3.46
C SER A 576 3.22 2.67 -4.11
N GLY A 577 4.45 2.16 -4.00
CA GLY A 577 4.79 0.79 -4.39
C GLY A 577 4.47 -0.23 -3.30
N ALA A 578 4.75 -1.51 -3.59
CA ALA A 578 4.37 -2.65 -2.74
C ALA A 578 4.83 -2.52 -1.28
N LEU A 579 6.07 -2.06 -1.04
CA LEU A 579 6.60 -1.91 0.32
C LEU A 579 5.85 -0.83 1.10
N VAL A 580 5.66 0.36 0.51
CA VAL A 580 4.95 1.47 1.17
C VAL A 580 3.49 1.10 1.48
N LEU A 581 2.82 0.34 0.61
CA LEU A 581 1.48 -0.16 0.86
C LEU A 581 1.44 -1.13 2.07
N SER A 582 2.48 -1.94 2.25
CA SER A 582 2.62 -2.90 3.35
C SER A 582 3.14 -2.32 4.68
N ASP A 583 3.18 -0.99 4.87
CA ASP A 583 3.56 -0.37 6.17
C ASP A 583 2.75 -0.96 7.34
N GLY A 584 3.42 -1.39 8.41
CA GLY A 584 2.83 -2.12 9.54
C GLY A 584 2.50 -3.61 9.27
N GLY A 585 2.77 -4.12 8.07
CA GLY A 585 2.38 -5.45 7.59
C GLY A 585 3.53 -6.41 7.30
N VAL A 586 3.26 -7.35 6.39
CA VAL A 586 4.24 -8.33 5.88
C VAL A 586 4.32 -8.20 4.37
N CYS A 587 5.49 -7.87 3.84
CA CYS A 587 5.78 -7.98 2.41
C CYS A 587 6.31 -9.39 2.12
N CYS A 588 5.54 -10.17 1.35
CA CYS A 588 5.91 -11.50 0.91
C CYS A 588 6.61 -11.40 -0.46
N ILE A 589 7.86 -11.88 -0.55
CA ILE A 589 8.67 -11.83 -1.77
C ILE A 589 9.09 -13.25 -2.14
N ASP A 590 8.54 -13.78 -3.23
CA ASP A 590 8.98 -15.06 -3.81
C ASP A 590 10.09 -14.86 -4.87
N GLU A 591 10.89 -15.87 -5.16
CA GLU A 591 12.05 -15.82 -6.07
C GLU A 591 13.04 -14.67 -5.76
N PHE A 592 13.35 -14.47 -4.48
CA PHE A 592 14.21 -13.38 -4.00
C PHE A 592 15.61 -13.38 -4.66
N ASP A 593 16.13 -14.56 -4.99
CA ASP A 593 17.41 -14.75 -5.68
C ASP A 593 17.41 -14.19 -7.12
N LYS A 594 16.24 -14.07 -7.76
CA LYS A 594 16.08 -13.59 -9.14
C LYS A 594 15.86 -12.08 -9.27
N MET A 595 15.85 -11.33 -8.16
CA MET A 595 15.77 -9.86 -8.18
C MET A 595 17.02 -9.20 -8.77
N SER A 596 16.82 -8.07 -9.45
CA SER A 596 17.90 -7.22 -9.96
C SER A 596 18.60 -6.45 -8.85
N ASP A 597 19.89 -6.14 -9.03
CA ASP A 597 20.71 -5.47 -8.00
C ASP A 597 20.22 -4.07 -7.62
N ALA A 598 19.63 -3.33 -8.57
CA ALA A 598 18.96 -2.05 -8.31
C ALA A 598 17.71 -2.18 -7.42
N THR A 599 17.12 -3.38 -7.33
CA THR A 599 16.00 -3.69 -6.44
C THR A 599 16.53 -4.16 -5.08
N ARG A 600 17.66 -4.88 -5.05
CA ARG A 600 18.36 -5.29 -3.82
C ARG A 600 18.95 -4.10 -3.03
N SER A 601 19.42 -3.05 -3.72
CA SER A 601 19.95 -1.85 -3.07
C SER A 601 18.88 -1.06 -2.31
N VAL A 602 17.64 -1.00 -2.82
CA VAL A 602 16.48 -0.45 -2.08
C VAL A 602 16.25 -1.21 -0.78
N LEU A 603 16.30 -2.55 -0.83
CA LEU A 603 16.04 -3.39 0.34
C LEU A 603 17.10 -3.18 1.44
N HIS A 604 18.32 -2.73 1.10
CA HIS A 604 19.31 -2.33 2.10
C HIS A 604 18.89 -1.13 2.94
N GLU A 605 18.16 -0.18 2.36
CA GLU A 605 17.63 1.00 3.05
C GLU A 605 16.45 0.58 3.94
N VAL A 606 15.47 -0.13 3.35
CA VAL A 606 14.23 -0.55 4.02
C VAL A 606 14.51 -1.49 5.20
N MET A 607 15.37 -2.50 5.03
CA MET A 607 15.65 -3.47 6.11
C MET A 607 16.43 -2.89 7.29
N GLU A 608 17.14 -1.77 7.10
CA GLU A 608 17.94 -1.12 8.15
C GLU A 608 17.18 0.05 8.80
N GLN A 609 16.60 0.94 7.99
CA GLN A 609 16.04 2.22 8.42
C GLN A 609 14.51 2.24 8.45
N GLN A 610 13.84 1.25 7.84
CA GLN A 610 12.38 1.22 7.66
C GLN A 610 11.82 2.46 6.94
N THR A 611 12.63 3.08 6.08
CA THR A 611 12.29 4.25 5.28
C THR A 611 12.79 4.09 3.84
N ILE A 612 12.18 4.80 2.90
CA ILE A 612 12.57 4.87 1.50
C ILE A 612 12.72 6.35 1.12
N SER A 613 13.94 6.78 0.81
CA SER A 613 14.22 8.11 0.28
C SER A 613 13.98 8.16 -1.24
N VAL A 614 13.03 9.01 -1.66
CA VAL A 614 12.71 9.25 -3.07
C VAL A 614 13.08 10.68 -3.43
N ALA A 615 14.11 10.85 -4.26
CA ALA A 615 14.52 12.12 -4.84
C ALA A 615 14.39 12.05 -6.38
N LYS A 616 13.21 12.33 -6.91
CA LYS A 616 12.89 12.21 -8.35
C LYS A 616 11.97 13.35 -8.81
N ALA A 617 12.20 13.86 -10.03
CA ALA A 617 11.36 14.86 -10.70
C ALA A 617 11.02 16.12 -9.85
N GLY A 618 11.95 16.56 -8.98
CA GLY A 618 11.76 17.70 -8.08
C GLY A 618 11.06 17.38 -6.75
N ILE A 619 10.57 16.16 -6.57
CA ILE A 619 10.02 15.68 -5.29
C ILE A 619 11.17 15.02 -4.51
N ILE A 620 11.43 15.52 -3.30
CA ILE A 620 12.37 14.96 -2.33
C ILE A 620 11.57 14.60 -1.09
N THR A 621 11.27 13.32 -0.91
CA THR A 621 10.42 12.81 0.17
C THR A 621 10.95 11.49 0.70
N THR A 622 11.00 11.36 2.03
CA THR A 622 11.21 10.09 2.73
C THR A 622 9.86 9.46 3.04
N LEU A 623 9.58 8.29 2.49
CA LEU A 623 8.39 7.50 2.77
C LEU A 623 8.70 6.49 3.89
N ASN A 624 7.76 6.26 4.79
CA ASN A 624 7.90 5.21 5.79
C ASN A 624 7.55 3.85 5.17
N ALA A 625 8.34 2.84 5.50
CA ALA A 625 8.19 1.46 5.07
C ALA A 625 8.58 0.53 6.23
N ARG A 626 7.81 0.61 7.32
CA ARG A 626 7.90 -0.26 8.50
C ARG A 626 7.24 -1.60 8.16
N THR A 627 7.90 -2.34 7.27
CA THR A 627 7.43 -3.61 6.72
C THR A 627 8.30 -4.75 7.20
N SER A 628 7.70 -5.79 7.78
CA SER A 628 8.39 -7.07 7.93
C SER A 628 8.50 -7.76 6.56
N ILE A 629 9.68 -8.28 6.23
CA ILE A 629 9.93 -8.96 4.96
C ILE A 629 9.97 -10.46 5.21
N CYS A 630 9.09 -11.20 4.51
CA CYS A 630 9.10 -12.65 4.44
C CYS A 630 9.51 -13.05 3.02
N ALA A 631 10.71 -13.60 2.87
CA ALA A 631 11.30 -13.87 1.55
C ALA A 631 11.52 -15.36 1.32
N CYS A 632 11.28 -15.83 0.09
CA CYS A 632 11.69 -17.15 -0.38
C CYS A 632 12.80 -17.03 -1.43
N ALA A 633 13.87 -17.82 -1.29
CA ALA A 633 14.97 -17.89 -2.24
C ALA A 633 15.28 -19.35 -2.61
N ASN A 634 15.58 -19.59 -3.88
CA ASN A 634 16.01 -20.90 -4.36
C ASN A 634 17.55 -20.92 -4.52
N PRO A 635 18.22 -22.06 -4.31
CA PRO A 635 19.65 -22.21 -4.61
C PRO A 635 19.90 -22.04 -6.12
N THR A 636 21.09 -21.55 -6.47
CA THR A 636 21.47 -21.21 -7.85
C THR A 636 21.42 -22.39 -8.82
N GLY A 637 21.63 -23.61 -8.34
CA GLY A 637 21.51 -24.86 -9.10
C GLY A 637 20.10 -25.48 -9.15
N SER A 638 19.09 -24.87 -8.52
CA SER A 638 17.78 -25.49 -8.21
C SER A 638 17.84 -26.75 -7.33
N ARG A 639 19.02 -27.10 -6.81
CA ARG A 639 19.25 -28.07 -5.75
C ARG A 639 20.33 -27.54 -4.82
N TRP A 640 20.26 -27.91 -3.55
CA TRP A 640 21.28 -27.58 -2.57
C TRP A 640 22.53 -28.45 -2.75
N ASP A 641 23.57 -27.90 -3.37
CA ASP A 641 24.89 -28.55 -3.41
C ASP A 641 25.58 -28.43 -2.04
N PRO A 642 25.79 -29.53 -1.28
CA PRO A 642 26.40 -29.46 0.04
C PRO A 642 27.90 -29.15 -0.01
N SER A 643 28.54 -29.20 -1.18
CA SER A 643 29.97 -28.90 -1.37
C SER A 643 30.28 -27.41 -1.52
N LEU A 644 29.27 -26.55 -1.70
CA LEU A 644 29.41 -25.11 -1.87
C LEU A 644 29.00 -24.36 -0.60
N SER A 645 29.59 -23.17 -0.38
CA SER A 645 29.25 -22.35 0.78
C SER A 645 27.87 -21.70 0.65
N VAL A 646 27.16 -21.52 1.78
CA VAL A 646 25.81 -20.94 1.85
C VAL A 646 25.68 -19.64 1.03
N PRO A 647 26.59 -18.64 1.11
CA PRO A 647 26.45 -17.39 0.35
C PRO A 647 26.60 -17.59 -1.15
N GLN A 648 27.47 -18.51 -1.59
CA GLN A 648 27.66 -18.85 -3.00
C GLN A 648 26.45 -19.61 -3.55
N ASN A 649 25.92 -20.56 -2.78
CA ASN A 649 24.78 -21.38 -3.18
C ASN A 649 23.51 -20.53 -3.39
N VAL A 650 23.27 -19.52 -2.53
CA VAL A 650 22.10 -18.62 -2.60
C VAL A 650 22.34 -17.36 -3.46
N ASN A 651 23.60 -17.04 -3.79
CA ASN A 651 24.00 -15.85 -4.56
C ASN A 651 23.44 -14.52 -3.98
N LEU A 652 23.62 -14.34 -2.67
CA LEU A 652 23.27 -13.11 -1.95
C LEU A 652 24.49 -12.53 -1.22
N PRO A 653 24.69 -11.20 -1.25
CA PRO A 653 25.82 -10.58 -0.58
C PRO A 653 25.68 -10.67 0.95
N PRO A 654 26.74 -11.00 1.72
CA PRO A 654 26.68 -11.15 3.19
C PRO A 654 26.09 -9.94 3.97
N PRO A 655 26.27 -8.67 3.55
CA PRO A 655 25.60 -7.52 4.15
C PRO A 655 24.06 -7.54 4.08
N LEU A 656 23.47 -8.32 3.17
CA LEU A 656 22.02 -8.52 3.07
C LEU A 656 21.59 -9.71 3.95
N LEU A 657 22.31 -10.83 3.89
CA LEU A 657 22.02 -12.02 4.73
C LEU A 657 22.01 -11.66 6.23
N SER A 658 22.97 -10.85 6.67
CA SER A 658 23.08 -10.36 8.06
C SER A 658 22.00 -9.34 8.48
N ARG A 659 21.01 -9.02 7.64
CA ARG A 659 19.83 -8.18 7.97
C ARG A 659 18.53 -8.97 8.12
N PHE A 660 18.54 -10.25 7.76
CA PHE A 660 17.50 -11.19 8.17
C PHE A 660 17.80 -11.65 9.59
N ASP A 661 16.78 -11.65 10.44
CA ASP A 661 16.88 -12.09 11.83
C ASP A 661 16.82 -13.62 11.92
N LEU A 662 16.09 -14.26 11.00
CA LEU A 662 15.99 -15.72 10.86
C LEU A 662 16.22 -16.14 9.41
N LEU A 663 17.04 -17.17 9.22
CA LEU A 663 17.31 -17.81 7.93
C LEU A 663 17.09 -19.32 8.09
N TYR A 664 16.04 -19.84 7.46
CA TYR A 664 15.72 -21.26 7.49
C TYR A 664 16.18 -21.95 6.20
N LEU A 665 17.05 -22.95 6.33
CA LEU A 665 17.40 -23.87 5.25
C LEU A 665 16.42 -25.05 5.25
N ILE A 666 15.47 -25.03 4.31
CA ILE A 666 14.52 -26.13 4.10
C ILE A 666 15.09 -26.99 2.97
N LEU A 667 15.84 -28.01 3.37
CA LEU A 667 16.46 -29.02 2.52
C LEU A 667 15.50 -30.19 2.31
N ASP A 668 15.38 -30.66 1.07
CA ASP A 668 14.64 -31.88 0.77
C ASP A 668 15.48 -33.11 1.15
N ARG A 669 15.05 -33.87 2.16
CA ARG A 669 15.71 -35.10 2.63
C ARG A 669 14.79 -36.28 2.35
N VAL A 670 15.25 -37.18 1.48
CA VAL A 670 14.54 -38.43 1.18
C VAL A 670 14.52 -39.33 2.41
N ASP A 671 13.36 -39.42 3.06
CA ASP A 671 13.10 -40.27 4.22
C ASP A 671 11.74 -40.96 4.05
N GLU A 672 11.75 -42.29 3.93
CA GLU A 672 10.55 -43.08 3.62
C GLU A 672 9.42 -42.94 4.64
N ASP A 673 9.73 -42.65 5.91
CA ASP A 673 8.72 -42.56 6.96
C ASP A 673 8.10 -41.15 7.06
N ALA A 674 8.89 -40.11 6.77
CA ALA A 674 8.40 -38.74 6.59
C ALA A 674 7.52 -38.63 5.34
N ASP A 675 8.03 -39.08 4.18
CA ASP A 675 7.30 -39.10 2.91
C ASP A 675 5.97 -39.86 3.02
N ARG A 676 5.96 -40.98 3.76
CA ARG A 676 4.74 -41.79 4.00
C ARG A 676 3.73 -41.08 4.91
N GLN A 677 4.17 -40.24 5.85
CA GLN A 677 3.29 -39.42 6.68
C GLN A 677 2.74 -38.23 5.89
N LEU A 678 3.60 -37.50 5.18
CA LEU A 678 3.23 -36.39 4.31
C LEU A 678 2.25 -36.84 3.21
N ALA A 679 2.49 -37.98 2.55
CA ALA A 679 1.59 -38.53 1.54
C ALA A 679 0.21 -38.90 2.13
N ARG A 680 0.17 -39.49 3.33
CA ARG A 680 -1.10 -39.75 4.03
C ARG A 680 -1.83 -38.45 4.35
N HIS A 681 -1.14 -37.44 4.88
CA HIS A 681 -1.72 -36.13 5.21
C HIS A 681 -2.33 -35.46 3.98
N LEU A 682 -1.57 -35.37 2.88
CA LEU A 682 -2.05 -34.81 1.61
C LEU A 682 -3.26 -35.59 1.06
N VAL A 683 -3.23 -36.92 1.08
CA VAL A 683 -4.36 -37.74 0.62
C VAL A 683 -5.60 -37.52 1.49
N THR A 684 -5.47 -37.43 2.82
CA THR A 684 -6.58 -37.10 3.71
C THR A 684 -7.19 -35.74 3.36
N LEU A 685 -6.37 -34.71 3.14
CA LEU A 685 -6.83 -33.36 2.74
C LEU A 685 -7.56 -33.34 1.39
N TYR A 686 -7.32 -34.30 0.50
CA TYR A 686 -8.07 -34.46 -0.76
C TYR A 686 -9.28 -35.41 -0.66
N MET A 687 -9.37 -36.22 0.41
CA MET A 687 -10.52 -37.09 0.67
C MET A 687 -11.61 -36.39 1.50
N GLU A 688 -11.20 -35.47 2.38
CA GLU A 688 -12.10 -34.69 3.24
C GLU A 688 -12.23 -33.26 2.69
N ASP A 689 -13.29 -33.01 1.90
CA ASP A 689 -13.64 -31.66 1.37
C ASP A 689 -13.87 -30.60 2.48
N GLN A 690 -13.92 -31.02 3.75
CA GLN A 690 -14.01 -30.15 4.91
C GLN A 690 -12.80 -30.38 5.83
N LEU A 691 -11.95 -29.35 5.95
CA LEU A 691 -10.76 -29.30 6.80
C LEU A 691 -11.04 -29.40 8.32
N GLU A 692 -12.28 -29.71 8.72
CA GLU A 692 -12.73 -29.78 10.11
C GLU A 692 -12.29 -31.07 10.83
N THR A 693 -11.88 -32.11 10.09
CA THR A 693 -11.57 -33.45 10.65
C THR A 693 -10.07 -33.78 10.76
N ALA A 694 -9.19 -32.79 10.53
CA ALA A 694 -7.81 -32.84 11.02
C ALA A 694 -7.82 -32.69 12.56
N GLY A 695 -8.09 -33.79 13.27
CA GLY A 695 -8.21 -33.82 14.72
C GLY A 695 -7.00 -33.21 15.44
N VAL A 696 -7.27 -32.58 16.60
CA VAL A 696 -6.40 -31.69 17.40
C VAL A 696 -6.61 -30.19 17.10
N ASP A 697 -7.65 -29.63 17.74
CA ASP A 697 -7.72 -28.26 18.30
C ASP A 697 -7.20 -27.10 17.41
N VAL A 698 -7.51 -27.14 16.10
CA VAL A 698 -7.11 -26.09 15.14
C VAL A 698 -7.97 -24.83 15.32
N LEU A 699 -7.31 -23.68 15.50
CA LEU A 699 -7.98 -22.38 15.52
C LEU A 699 -8.31 -21.91 14.10
N GLY A 700 -9.58 -21.60 13.85
CA GLY A 700 -10.01 -21.03 12.58
C GLY A 700 -9.27 -19.73 12.24
N VAL A 701 -8.95 -19.52 10.96
CA VAL A 701 -8.13 -18.40 10.47
C VAL A 701 -8.67 -17.02 10.90
N GLU A 702 -9.99 -16.87 10.99
CA GLU A 702 -10.61 -15.64 11.51
C GLU A 702 -10.34 -15.40 13.00
N LYS A 703 -10.30 -16.45 13.83
CA LYS A 703 -9.93 -16.34 15.25
C LYS A 703 -8.44 -16.05 15.41
N LEU A 704 -7.59 -16.71 14.62
CA LEU A 704 -6.14 -16.47 14.60
C LEU A 704 -5.80 -15.02 14.22
N THR A 705 -6.42 -14.49 13.16
CA THR A 705 -6.19 -13.10 12.72
C THR A 705 -6.69 -12.07 13.74
N LYS A 706 -7.86 -12.30 14.37
CA LYS A 706 -8.32 -11.49 15.51
C LYS A 706 -7.33 -11.51 16.68
N TYR A 707 -6.84 -12.69 17.07
CA TYR A 707 -5.87 -12.84 18.17
C TYR A 707 -4.57 -12.07 17.90
N ILE A 708 -4.03 -12.15 16.68
CA ILE A 708 -2.83 -11.42 16.27
C ILE A 708 -3.06 -9.90 16.32
N SER A 709 -4.18 -9.39 15.78
CA SER A 709 -4.51 -7.97 15.86
C SER A 709 -4.63 -7.49 17.33
N TYR A 710 -5.31 -8.26 18.18
CA TYR A 710 -5.49 -7.95 19.61
C TYR A 710 -4.16 -7.83 20.35
N ALA A 711 -3.28 -8.84 20.22
CA ALA A 711 -1.96 -8.85 20.82
C ALA A 711 -1.07 -7.71 20.28
N ARG A 712 -1.24 -7.32 19.01
CA ARG A 712 -0.51 -6.21 18.39
C ARG A 712 -0.96 -4.83 18.83
N GLU A 713 -2.22 -4.66 19.26
CA GLU A 713 -2.72 -3.41 19.83
C GLU A 713 -2.37 -3.27 21.31
N LYS A 714 -2.89 -4.16 22.17
CA LYS A 714 -2.93 -3.87 23.62
C LYS A 714 -1.60 -4.07 24.34
N ILE A 715 -0.68 -4.86 23.79
CA ILE A 715 0.43 -5.44 24.56
C ILE A 715 1.78 -5.01 23.98
N HIS A 716 2.62 -4.45 24.86
CA HIS A 716 3.92 -3.89 24.56
C HIS A 716 4.95 -4.38 25.60
N PRO A 717 5.50 -5.59 25.44
CA PRO A 717 6.32 -6.22 26.47
C PRO A 717 7.59 -5.43 26.81
N ILE A 718 7.81 -5.23 28.10
CA ILE A 718 9.00 -4.60 28.66
C ILE A 718 10.02 -5.70 29.03
N LEU A 719 11.29 -5.47 28.72
CA LEU A 719 12.36 -6.42 29.05
C LEU A 719 12.62 -6.40 30.56
N SER A 720 12.50 -7.55 31.23
CA SER A 720 12.87 -7.69 32.64
C SER A 720 14.40 -7.68 32.81
N GLU A 721 14.89 -7.29 34.01
CA GLU A 721 16.34 -7.26 34.28
C GLU A 721 16.95 -8.67 34.22
N GLU A 722 16.22 -9.69 34.65
CA GLU A 722 16.65 -11.09 34.61
C GLU A 722 16.78 -11.62 33.17
N ALA A 723 15.77 -11.36 32.33
CA ALA A 723 15.84 -11.66 30.90
C ALA A 723 16.99 -10.89 30.21
N GLY A 724 17.23 -9.64 30.60
CA GLY A 724 18.35 -8.83 30.13
C GLY A 724 19.71 -9.45 30.44
N ARG A 725 19.92 -9.95 31.67
CA ARG A 725 21.14 -10.68 32.04
C ARG A 725 21.30 -11.97 31.22
N ARG A 726 20.22 -12.77 31.10
CA ARG A 726 20.23 -14.02 30.31
C ARG A 726 20.58 -13.79 28.84
N LEU A 727 20.05 -12.73 28.22
CA LEU A 727 20.38 -12.34 26.84
C LEU A 727 21.86 -12.00 26.66
N VAL A 728 22.46 -11.30 27.62
CA VAL A 728 23.91 -10.99 27.62
C VAL A 728 24.73 -12.27 27.74
N ASP A 729 24.36 -13.18 28.65
CA ASP A 729 25.06 -14.45 28.83
C ASP A 729 24.98 -15.32 27.57
N LEU A 730 23.80 -15.45 26.95
CA LEU A 730 23.60 -16.18 25.69
C LEU A 730 24.37 -15.57 24.52
N TYR A 731 24.42 -14.24 24.42
CA TYR A 731 25.23 -13.56 23.41
C TYR A 731 26.74 -13.80 23.63
N VAL A 732 27.20 -13.79 24.88
CA VAL A 732 28.58 -14.13 25.23
C VAL A 732 28.88 -15.61 24.98
N GLU A 733 27.95 -16.54 25.23
CA GLU A 733 28.06 -17.96 24.85
C GLU A 733 28.23 -18.12 23.33
N LEU A 734 27.34 -17.52 22.53
CA LEU A 734 27.40 -17.57 21.06
C LEU A 734 28.72 -17.00 20.53
N ARG A 735 29.22 -15.92 21.15
CA ARG A 735 30.51 -15.32 20.78
C ARG A 735 31.71 -16.18 21.22
N LYS A 736 31.65 -16.85 22.38
CA LYS A 736 32.67 -17.82 22.83
C LYS A 736 32.71 -19.06 21.93
N GLN A 737 31.56 -19.54 21.45
CA GLN A 737 31.48 -20.74 20.59
C GLN A 737 32.23 -20.56 19.26
N GLY A 738 32.38 -19.33 18.76
CA GLY A 738 33.22 -19.03 17.60
C GLY A 738 34.60 -18.43 17.91
N GLN A 739 34.99 -18.37 19.19
CA GLN A 739 36.30 -17.86 19.61
C GLN A 739 37.27 -19.04 19.80
N ASP A 740 37.78 -19.57 18.69
CA ASP A 740 38.77 -20.65 18.74
C ASP A 740 40.14 -20.13 19.24
N ARG A 741 40.91 -21.00 19.90
CA ARG A 741 41.99 -20.58 20.83
C ARG A 741 43.15 -19.81 20.23
N ASN A 742 43.35 -19.86 18.91
CA ASN A 742 44.52 -19.27 18.25
C ASN A 742 44.25 -17.96 17.51
N GLU A 743 42.98 -17.59 17.23
CA GLU A 743 42.65 -16.36 16.49
C GLU A 743 41.42 -15.64 17.04
N LYS A 744 41.49 -14.31 17.11
CA LYS A 744 40.38 -13.44 17.56
C LYS A 744 39.31 -13.27 16.48
N ARG A 745 38.66 -14.37 16.07
CA ARG A 745 37.55 -14.35 15.11
C ARG A 745 36.29 -13.77 15.77
N VAL A 746 35.52 -12.95 15.02
CA VAL A 746 34.30 -12.29 15.51
C VAL A 746 33.10 -12.88 14.77
N THR A 747 32.61 -14.00 15.26
CA THR A 747 31.55 -14.79 14.61
C THR A 747 30.13 -14.31 14.91
N ALA A 748 29.93 -13.56 16.00
CA ALA A 748 28.63 -13.07 16.45
C ALA A 748 28.54 -11.54 16.38
N THR A 749 27.71 -11.03 15.46
CA THR A 749 27.43 -9.59 15.31
C THR A 749 26.41 -9.11 16.34
N THR A 750 26.43 -7.81 16.65
CA THR A 750 25.43 -7.17 17.54
C THR A 750 24.00 -7.30 17.00
N ARG A 751 23.82 -7.39 15.68
CA ARG A 751 22.52 -7.65 15.05
C ARG A 751 21.85 -8.92 15.56
N GLN A 752 22.62 -9.96 15.88
CA GLN A 752 22.05 -11.21 16.44
C GLN A 752 21.49 -11.01 17.85
N LEU A 753 22.08 -10.11 18.65
CA LEU A 753 21.51 -9.72 19.95
C LEU A 753 20.22 -8.91 19.77
N GLU A 754 20.17 -7.99 18.80
CA GLU A 754 18.92 -7.29 18.44
C GLU A 754 17.83 -8.25 17.97
N SER A 755 18.17 -9.24 17.14
CA SER A 755 17.26 -10.28 16.68
C SER A 755 16.70 -11.10 17.85
N MET A 756 17.56 -11.53 18.79
CA MET A 756 17.10 -12.22 20.01
C MET A 756 16.15 -11.36 20.85
N ILE A 757 16.42 -10.06 21.00
CA ILE A 757 15.54 -9.12 21.71
C ILE A 757 14.17 -9.02 21.01
N ARG A 758 14.15 -8.80 19.69
CA ARG A 758 12.90 -8.73 18.89
C ARG A 758 12.07 -10.02 19.00
N MET A 759 12.71 -11.18 18.92
CA MET A 759 12.05 -12.49 19.05
C MET A 759 11.51 -12.75 20.46
N SER A 760 12.27 -12.38 21.50
CA SER A 760 11.82 -12.53 22.90
C SER A 760 10.60 -11.63 23.19
N GLU A 761 10.60 -10.41 22.67
CA GLU A 761 9.44 -9.50 22.73
C GLU A 761 8.24 -10.04 21.95
N ALA A 762 8.45 -10.57 20.74
CA ALA A 762 7.37 -11.16 19.94
C ALA A 762 6.75 -12.40 20.62
N HIS A 763 7.56 -13.21 21.31
CA HIS A 763 7.10 -14.40 22.04
C HIS A 763 6.33 -14.02 23.32
N ALA A 764 6.82 -13.05 24.10
CA ALA A 764 6.08 -12.49 25.23
C ALA A 764 4.72 -11.90 24.80
N ARG A 765 4.71 -11.11 23.72
CA ARG A 765 3.49 -10.55 23.11
C ARG A 765 2.49 -11.63 22.68
N MET A 766 2.96 -12.73 22.11
CA MET A 766 2.10 -13.87 21.72
C MET A 766 1.42 -14.52 22.93
N ARG A 767 2.12 -14.64 24.06
CA ARG A 767 1.58 -15.16 25.34
C ARG A 767 0.68 -14.14 26.08
N LEU A 768 0.49 -12.96 25.51
CA LEU A 768 -0.18 -11.81 26.12
C LEU A 768 0.48 -11.33 27.43
N SER A 769 1.81 -11.43 27.57
CA SER A 769 2.53 -10.92 28.75
C SER A 769 3.10 -9.51 28.53
N ASP A 770 2.91 -8.64 29.52
CA ASP A 770 3.47 -7.27 29.54
C ASP A 770 4.98 -7.22 29.88
N THR A 771 5.55 -8.34 30.30
CA THR A 771 6.97 -8.48 30.62
C THR A 771 7.57 -9.69 29.93
N VAL A 772 8.81 -9.55 29.45
CA VAL A 772 9.61 -10.65 28.88
C VAL A 772 10.21 -11.49 30.02
N GLU A 773 9.96 -12.79 29.99
CA GLU A 773 10.50 -13.77 30.93
C GLU A 773 11.78 -14.44 30.39
N ILE A 774 12.46 -15.20 31.25
CA ILE A 774 13.67 -15.97 30.88
C ILE A 774 13.31 -17.07 29.85
N SER A 775 12.12 -17.66 29.96
CA SER A 775 11.59 -18.68 29.03
C SER A 775 11.47 -18.18 27.59
N ASP A 776 11.01 -16.94 27.39
CA ASP A 776 10.92 -16.30 26.06
C ASP A 776 12.30 -16.21 25.39
N VAL A 777 13.30 -15.82 26.19
CA VAL A 777 14.69 -15.66 25.76
C VAL A 777 15.32 -17.00 25.37
N GLU A 778 15.03 -18.07 26.11
CA GLU A 778 15.56 -19.40 25.83
C GLU A 778 14.94 -20.02 24.57
N GLU A 779 13.64 -19.84 24.33
CA GLU A 779 13.00 -20.29 23.07
C GLU A 779 13.46 -19.45 21.88
N ALA A 780 13.58 -18.13 22.01
CA ALA A 780 14.18 -17.28 20.97
C ALA A 780 15.62 -17.70 20.64
N SER A 781 16.39 -18.13 21.66
CA SER A 781 17.73 -18.70 21.46
C SER A 781 17.69 -20.08 20.81
N ARG A 782 16.71 -20.93 21.12
CA ARG A 782 16.50 -22.25 20.49
C ARG A 782 16.27 -22.09 18.98
N LEU A 783 15.33 -21.23 18.58
CA LEU A 783 14.99 -20.95 17.19
C LEU A 783 16.16 -20.33 16.42
N LEU A 784 16.89 -19.40 17.04
CA LEU A 784 18.09 -18.86 16.43
C LEU A 784 19.13 -19.96 16.24
N ARG A 785 19.43 -20.75 17.28
CA ARG A 785 20.43 -21.82 17.24
C ARG A 785 20.07 -22.95 16.27
N SER A 786 18.79 -23.29 16.07
CA SER A 786 18.40 -24.29 15.06
C SER A 786 18.68 -23.77 13.66
N ALA A 787 18.30 -22.52 13.35
CA ALA A 787 18.70 -21.85 12.12
C ALA A 787 20.24 -21.81 11.95
N ILE A 788 21.00 -21.42 12.99
CA ILE A 788 22.48 -21.39 12.95
C ILE A 788 23.08 -22.75 12.62
N LYS A 789 22.59 -23.80 13.30
CA LYS A 789 23.16 -25.14 13.19
C LYS A 789 23.10 -25.66 11.76
N ASP A 790 21.97 -25.48 11.08
CA ASP A 790 21.79 -26.02 9.73
C ASP A 790 22.59 -25.25 8.66
N TYR A 791 22.87 -23.95 8.87
CA TYR A 791 23.68 -23.16 7.91
C TYR A 791 25.18 -23.17 8.18
N ALA A 792 25.62 -23.43 9.41
CA ALA A 792 27.03 -23.27 9.80
C ALA A 792 27.82 -24.59 9.89
N THR A 793 27.17 -25.76 9.80
CA THR A 793 27.89 -27.03 9.76
C THR A 793 28.64 -27.21 8.44
N ASP A 794 29.97 -27.15 8.49
CA ASP A 794 30.83 -27.47 7.35
C ASP A 794 30.67 -28.96 6.98
N PRO A 795 30.32 -29.28 5.71
CA PRO A 795 30.06 -30.65 5.23
C PRO A 795 31.23 -31.62 5.44
N LYS A 796 32.47 -31.12 5.50
CA LYS A 796 33.68 -31.97 5.59
C LYS A 796 34.09 -32.24 7.04
N THR A 797 33.88 -31.29 7.95
CA THR A 797 34.33 -31.40 9.34
C THR A 797 33.20 -31.64 10.35
N GLY A 798 31.94 -31.40 9.96
CA GLY A 798 30.77 -31.48 10.85
C GLY A 798 30.78 -30.44 11.97
N ARG A 799 31.67 -29.44 11.90
CA ARG A 799 31.81 -28.36 12.89
C ARG A 799 31.12 -27.09 12.41
N ILE A 800 30.74 -26.25 13.38
CA ILE A 800 30.11 -24.95 13.15
C ILE A 800 31.22 -23.95 12.78
N ASP A 801 31.30 -23.54 11.51
CA ASP A 801 32.21 -22.49 11.02
C ASP A 801 31.42 -21.31 10.43
N MET A 802 31.26 -20.26 11.23
CA MET A 802 30.54 -19.04 10.86
C MET A 802 31.28 -18.18 9.82
N ASP A 803 32.59 -18.37 9.68
CA ASP A 803 33.44 -17.54 8.83
C ASP A 803 33.20 -17.81 7.33
N LEU A 804 32.69 -19.01 7.03
CA LEU A 804 32.22 -19.50 5.73
C LEU A 804 31.05 -18.65 5.17
N ILE A 805 30.35 -17.90 6.03
CA ILE A 805 29.25 -16.99 5.67
C ILE A 805 29.75 -15.59 5.26
N LEU A 806 30.79 -15.10 5.93
CA LEU A 806 31.31 -13.74 5.73
C LEU A 806 32.27 -13.64 4.54
N MET A 807 33.14 -14.65 4.37
CA MET A 807 34.18 -14.64 3.33
C MET A 807 33.94 -15.63 2.20
N GLY A 808 32.96 -16.54 2.33
CA GLY A 808 32.62 -17.54 1.31
C GLY A 808 33.64 -18.69 1.16
N THR A 809 34.88 -18.51 1.61
CA THR A 809 35.92 -19.53 1.74
C THR A 809 35.99 -20.08 3.17
N GLY A 810 36.05 -21.40 3.30
CA GLY A 810 36.12 -22.07 4.60
C GLY A 810 37.47 -21.86 5.29
N SER A 811 37.50 -21.90 6.62
CA SER A 811 38.74 -21.70 7.38
C SER A 811 39.81 -22.75 7.07
N HIS A 812 39.42 -23.99 6.81
CA HIS A 812 40.33 -25.06 6.36
C HIS A 812 40.90 -24.78 4.96
N GLU A 813 40.13 -24.15 4.06
CA GLU A 813 40.59 -23.86 2.70
C GLU A 813 41.54 -22.65 2.69
N ARG A 814 41.28 -21.64 3.52
CA ARG A 814 42.24 -20.55 3.80
C ARG A 814 43.52 -21.07 4.42
N HIS A 815 43.46 -21.92 5.45
CA HIS A 815 44.67 -22.55 6.00
C HIS A 815 45.44 -23.37 4.95
N LEU A 816 44.73 -24.10 4.10
CA LEU A 816 45.36 -24.89 3.04
C LEU A 816 45.98 -24.02 1.94
N GLN A 817 45.39 -22.86 1.62
CA GLN A 817 46.00 -21.85 0.73
C GLN A 817 47.23 -21.19 1.38
N ASP A 818 47.13 -20.76 2.64
CA ASP A 818 48.23 -20.20 3.43
C ASP A 818 49.42 -21.17 3.54
N ASP A 819 49.15 -22.44 3.85
CA ASP A 819 50.17 -23.48 3.96
C ASP A 819 50.74 -23.84 2.58
N LEU A 820 49.92 -23.85 1.52
CA LEU A 820 50.38 -23.96 0.13
C LEU A 820 51.30 -22.79 -0.26
N GLU A 821 50.95 -21.55 0.06
CA GLU A 821 51.78 -20.36 -0.21
C GLU A 821 53.11 -20.44 0.52
N ARG A 822 53.11 -20.81 1.82
CA ARG A 822 54.33 -20.97 2.61
C ARG A 822 55.22 -22.07 2.05
N GLU A 823 54.67 -23.24 1.69
CA GLU A 823 55.48 -24.32 1.12
C GLU A 823 55.92 -24.04 -0.33
N LEU A 824 55.11 -23.35 -1.14
CA LEU A 824 55.55 -22.86 -2.46
C LEU A 824 56.70 -21.87 -2.33
N HIS A 825 56.60 -20.94 -1.38
CA HIS A 825 57.64 -19.98 -1.07
C HIS A 825 58.91 -20.67 -0.57
N ASN A 826 58.80 -21.67 0.32
CA ASN A 826 59.93 -22.49 0.76
C ASN A 826 60.60 -23.22 -0.41
N LEU A 827 59.82 -23.85 -1.30
CA LEU A 827 60.33 -24.56 -2.47
C LEU A 827 61.02 -23.63 -3.48
N ILE A 828 60.44 -22.46 -3.75
CA ILE A 828 61.04 -21.43 -4.62
C ILE A 828 62.32 -20.86 -4.01
N ASN A 829 62.42 -20.80 -2.67
CA ASN A 829 63.65 -20.40 -1.98
C ASN A 829 64.72 -21.49 -1.92
N GLN A 830 64.33 -22.78 -1.93
CA GLN A 830 65.26 -23.92 -1.94
C GLN A 830 65.87 -24.20 -3.32
N GLN A 831 65.27 -23.73 -4.42
CA GLN A 831 65.83 -23.89 -5.76
C GLN A 831 66.72 -22.70 -6.14
N ASP A 832 68.01 -22.98 -6.36
CA ASP A 832 69.03 -21.99 -6.80
C ASP A 832 68.79 -21.41 -8.22
N GLN A 833 67.83 -21.94 -8.97
CA GLN A 833 67.54 -21.50 -10.33
C GLN A 833 66.56 -20.33 -10.34
N ALA A 834 67.02 -19.16 -10.80
CA ALA A 834 66.22 -17.94 -10.88
C ALA A 834 64.99 -18.01 -11.83
N GLN A 835 64.90 -19.05 -12.67
CA GLN A 835 63.76 -19.31 -13.55
C GLN A 835 63.45 -20.81 -13.54
N THR A 836 62.21 -21.16 -13.21
CA THR A 836 61.73 -22.55 -13.15
C THR A 836 60.55 -22.74 -14.09
N GLU A 837 60.46 -23.90 -14.74
CA GLU A 837 59.39 -24.21 -15.69
C GLU A 837 58.14 -24.64 -14.92
N TRP A 838 56.98 -24.03 -15.22
CA TRP A 838 55.74 -24.23 -14.47
C TRP A 838 55.35 -25.70 -14.25
N SER A 839 55.46 -26.49 -15.32
CA SER A 839 55.18 -27.93 -15.30
C SER A 839 56.10 -28.68 -14.35
N LYS A 840 57.40 -28.36 -14.36
CA LYS A 840 58.40 -28.97 -13.48
C LYS A 840 58.12 -28.61 -12.02
N LEU A 841 57.89 -27.32 -11.73
CA LEU A 841 57.60 -26.81 -10.39
C LEU A 841 56.41 -27.54 -9.78
N LEU A 842 55.31 -27.66 -10.52
CA LEU A 842 54.12 -28.42 -10.14
C LEU A 842 54.42 -29.91 -9.88
N THR A 843 55.19 -30.59 -10.73
CA THR A 843 55.57 -31.99 -10.48
C THR A 843 56.48 -32.17 -9.26
N THR A 844 57.42 -31.25 -8.99
CA THR A 844 58.20 -31.30 -7.74
C THR A 844 57.32 -31.06 -6.51
N PHE A 845 56.37 -30.13 -6.60
CA PHE A 845 55.43 -29.83 -5.52
C PHE A 845 54.53 -31.05 -5.21
N ASN A 846 53.91 -31.64 -6.23
CA ASN A 846 53.08 -32.84 -6.11
C ASN A 846 53.88 -34.13 -5.77
N ALA A 847 55.21 -34.14 -5.94
CA ALA A 847 56.06 -35.26 -5.50
C ALA A 847 56.49 -35.15 -4.03
N GLN A 848 56.45 -33.93 -3.46
CA GLN A 848 56.84 -33.65 -2.07
C GLN A 848 55.64 -33.60 -1.12
N SER A 849 54.45 -33.32 -1.65
CA SER A 849 53.18 -33.35 -0.91
C SER A 849 52.52 -34.73 -0.97
N SER A 850 51.83 -35.10 0.11
CA SER A 850 51.05 -36.35 0.22
C SER A 850 49.66 -36.26 -0.43
N VAL A 851 49.25 -35.07 -0.85
CA VAL A 851 47.94 -34.75 -1.44
C VAL A 851 48.17 -34.20 -2.84
N THR A 852 47.53 -34.80 -3.85
CA THR A 852 47.58 -34.30 -5.23
C THR A 852 46.78 -33.00 -5.34
N ILE A 853 47.44 -31.89 -5.65
CA ILE A 853 46.82 -30.56 -5.71
C ILE A 853 46.31 -30.26 -7.12
N GLU A 854 45.15 -29.62 -7.21
CA GLU A 854 44.58 -29.19 -8.48
C GLU A 854 45.36 -28.00 -9.08
N ASN A 855 45.49 -27.99 -10.41
CA ASN A 855 46.13 -26.89 -11.15
C ASN A 855 45.56 -25.51 -10.80
N ARG A 856 44.27 -25.41 -10.42
CA ARG A 856 43.60 -24.15 -10.04
C ARG A 856 44.12 -23.57 -8.74
N GLN A 857 44.24 -24.39 -7.69
CA GLN A 857 44.75 -23.96 -6.39
C GLN A 857 46.21 -23.52 -6.48
N PHE A 858 47.00 -24.21 -7.31
CA PHE A 858 48.38 -23.84 -7.62
C PHE A 858 48.48 -22.55 -8.46
N ASP A 859 47.60 -22.36 -9.46
CA ASP A 859 47.47 -21.11 -10.23
C ASP A 859 47.15 -19.91 -9.32
N GLU A 860 46.28 -20.11 -8.33
CA GLU A 860 45.82 -19.10 -7.38
C GLU A 860 46.92 -18.72 -6.37
N ALA A 861 47.59 -19.71 -5.77
CA ALA A 861 48.73 -19.47 -4.87
C ALA A 861 49.89 -18.74 -5.56
N ILE A 862 50.23 -19.08 -6.81
CA ILE A 862 51.27 -18.34 -7.55
C ILE A 862 50.81 -16.92 -7.91
N ARG A 863 49.53 -16.69 -8.21
CA ARG A 863 48.99 -15.33 -8.40
C ARG A 863 49.05 -14.49 -7.13
N SER A 864 48.81 -15.10 -5.97
CA SER A 864 48.99 -14.44 -4.67
C SER A 864 50.46 -14.05 -4.45
N LEU A 865 51.40 -14.99 -4.64
CA LEU A 865 52.83 -14.72 -4.58
C LEU A 865 53.32 -13.68 -5.61
N GLU A 866 52.62 -13.55 -6.75
CA GLU A 866 52.85 -12.49 -7.75
C GLU A 866 52.29 -11.13 -7.31
N GLN A 867 51.13 -11.08 -6.65
CA GLN A 867 50.60 -9.87 -6.02
C GLN A 867 51.46 -9.40 -4.82
N GLN A 868 52.01 -10.34 -4.06
CA GLN A 868 52.99 -10.10 -2.99
C GLN A 868 54.37 -9.67 -3.53
N GLY A 869 54.59 -9.74 -4.85
CA GLY A 869 55.83 -9.29 -5.51
C GLY A 869 57.04 -10.20 -5.32
N VAL A 870 56.85 -11.44 -4.83
CA VAL A 870 57.93 -12.42 -4.57
C VAL A 870 58.26 -13.24 -5.83
N VAL A 871 57.30 -13.35 -6.74
CA VAL A 871 57.35 -14.16 -7.95
C VAL A 871 56.80 -13.35 -9.12
N ARG A 872 57.28 -13.60 -10.34
CA ARG A 872 56.70 -13.06 -11.57
C ARG A 872 56.57 -14.16 -12.62
N VAL A 873 55.37 -14.34 -13.16
CA VAL A 873 55.10 -15.33 -14.21
C VAL A 873 55.38 -14.72 -15.58
N ILE A 874 56.10 -15.46 -16.43
CA ILE A 874 56.49 -15.03 -17.77
C ILE A 874 55.99 -16.07 -18.78
N GLY A 875 55.24 -15.61 -19.79
CA GLY A 875 54.72 -16.41 -20.89
C GLY A 875 53.31 -16.97 -20.66
N GLU A 876 52.65 -17.35 -21.76
CA GLU A 876 51.28 -17.87 -21.76
C GLU A 876 51.21 -19.37 -22.12
N GLY A 877 50.14 -20.03 -21.69
CA GLY A 877 49.85 -21.43 -21.99
C GLY A 877 50.89 -22.41 -21.43
N ARG A 878 51.32 -23.39 -22.24
CA ARG A 878 52.20 -24.50 -21.82
C ARG A 878 53.67 -24.11 -21.57
N ARG A 879 54.06 -22.84 -21.82
CA ARG A 879 55.44 -22.34 -21.62
C ARG A 879 55.53 -21.25 -20.55
N ARG A 880 54.70 -21.34 -19.51
CA ARG A 880 54.83 -20.49 -18.32
C ARG A 880 56.16 -20.78 -17.62
N MET A 881 56.91 -19.72 -17.37
CA MET A 881 58.14 -19.72 -16.58
C MET A 881 57.90 -18.88 -15.33
N VAL A 882 58.26 -19.44 -14.18
CA VAL A 882 58.14 -18.79 -12.88
C VAL A 882 59.51 -18.18 -12.57
N ARG A 883 59.59 -16.85 -12.49
CA ARG A 883 60.83 -16.13 -12.18
C ARG A 883 60.74 -15.55 -10.78
N ARG A 884 61.77 -15.81 -9.95
CA ARG A 884 61.91 -15.14 -8.65
C ARG A 884 62.26 -13.67 -8.87
N THR A 885 61.51 -12.77 -8.26
CA THR A 885 61.90 -11.35 -8.14
C THR A 885 62.89 -11.24 -6.99
N GLY A 886 64.14 -10.87 -7.31
CA GLY A 886 65.17 -10.71 -6.31
C GLY A 886 64.83 -9.55 -5.36
N THR A 887 65.13 -9.73 -4.07
CA THR A 887 65.00 -8.71 -3.04
C THR A 887 65.89 -7.51 -3.37
N GLN A 888 65.32 -6.48 -3.99
CA GLN A 888 65.87 -5.13 -4.11
C GLN A 888 64.99 -4.19 -3.29
N ASN A 889 65.21 -4.13 -1.98
CA ASN A 889 64.62 -3.12 -1.07
C ASN A 889 65.33 -3.11 0.31
N GLU A 890 66.66 -3.20 0.31
CA GLU A 890 67.52 -2.81 1.45
C GLU A 890 68.71 -2.01 0.90
N GLU A 891 68.46 -0.76 0.52
CA GLU A 891 69.40 0.40 0.47
C GLU A 891 68.76 1.57 -0.29
N LEU A 892 67.97 2.39 0.42
CA LEU A 892 67.76 3.84 0.21
C LEU A 892 66.86 4.44 1.31
#